data_AF-A0A480RM10-F1
#
_entry.id   AF-A0A480RM10-F1
#
_cell.length_a   1.000
_cell.length_b   1.000
_cell.length_c   1.000
_cell.angle_alpha   90.00
_cell.angle_beta   90.00
_cell.angle_gamma   90.00
#
_symmetry.space_group_name_H-M   'P 1'
#
loop_
_entity.id
_entity.type
_entity.pdbx_description
1 polymer ?
#
loop_
_entity_poly.entity_id
_entity_poly.type
_entity_poly.pdbx_seq_one_letter_code
_entity_poly.pdbx_strand_id
1 'polypeptide(L)'
;MSVDKAELCGSLLTWLQMFHVPPPCTSPQDLSSGLAVAHVLNQIDPSWFNEAWLQGISDDPSPNCRLKVTNLKTILQSLVEYSQDVLGHPILEQHLPDVSLIGEFSDPEELGKLLQLVLGCAISCEKKQEHIQRIMTLEESVQHVVMEAIQELMSKDISDSLSSDTYGNFDSQSRRYYFLSEEADEGDDLRQRCLDLERQLVLLSEEKQSLAQENAVLRERVGQPEGEGTTGLTTKKLLLLQSQLEQLQEENFRLENGREDERLRCAELEREVMELQQRNQALTSLAQEAQALKDEMDELRQSSERAGQLEATLSSCRRRLGELRELRRQVRQLEERNAGHAERTRQLEDELRRAGSLRAQLEAQRRQVQELQGQWQEEAMKAEKWLFECRNLEEKYDLVTKEKERLLAERDSLREANEELRCAQMQPRGLSQADPSLDPTSPAVENLAAEILPAELRETLLRLQLENKRLCQQEAADRERQEELQRHLEEANRARHGLETQHRLNQQQLSELRAQVEDLQKALQEQGGKTEDSTLLKRKLEEHLQKLHEAELELQRKREYIEELEPPADSNTARRIEELQHSLQKKDADLRAMEDRYRRYVDRARMVMQTLEPKQRPPGGAPPELHSLRTQLRERDVRIRHLEVSVLIPSHCSQHITSS
;
A
#
# COMPACT_ATOMS: atom_id res chain seq x y z
N MET A 1 -34.06 33.88 -23.19
CA MET A 1 -34.80 33.97 -21.92
C MET A 1 -34.85 32.55 -21.42
N SER A 2 -34.06 32.17 -20.41
CA SER A 2 -34.16 30.81 -19.88
C SER A 2 -35.47 30.68 -19.12
N VAL A 3 -36.27 29.67 -19.43
CA VAL A 3 -37.44 29.30 -18.64
C VAL A 3 -37.03 29.15 -17.18
N ASP A 4 -37.85 29.64 -16.25
CA ASP A 4 -37.60 29.42 -14.83
C ASP A 4 -37.61 27.90 -14.58
N LYS A 5 -36.49 27.36 -14.09
CA LYS A 5 -36.30 25.90 -13.94
C LYS A 5 -37.31 25.28 -12.97
N ALA A 6 -37.87 26.08 -12.06
CA ALA A 6 -38.99 25.66 -11.20
C ALA A 6 -40.32 25.53 -11.98
N GLU A 7 -40.57 26.41 -12.95
CA GLU A 7 -41.75 26.37 -13.82
C GLU A 7 -41.70 25.19 -14.81
N LEU A 8 -40.48 24.84 -15.26
CA LEU A 8 -40.22 23.63 -16.05
C LEU A 8 -40.68 22.37 -15.31
N CYS A 9 -40.29 22.22 -14.04
CA CYS A 9 -40.65 21.05 -13.23
C CYS A 9 -42.17 20.91 -13.05
N GLY A 10 -42.87 22.00 -12.76
CA GLY A 10 -44.33 22.00 -12.60
C GLY A 10 -45.08 21.63 -13.89
N SER A 11 -44.64 22.17 -15.02
CA SER A 11 -45.23 21.89 -16.34
C SER A 11 -44.99 20.43 -16.76
N LEU A 12 -43.77 19.92 -16.56
CA LEU A 12 -43.43 18.52 -16.85
C LEU A 12 -44.12 17.52 -15.92
N LEU A 13 -44.33 17.88 -14.65
CA LEU A 13 -45.12 17.08 -13.71
C LEU A 13 -46.57 16.94 -14.21
N THR A 14 -47.17 18.03 -14.69
CA THR A 14 -48.53 18.03 -15.26
C THR A 14 -48.62 17.11 -16.48
N TRP A 15 -47.59 17.11 -17.34
CA TRP A 15 -47.50 16.14 -18.45
C TRP A 15 -47.37 14.70 -17.95
N LEU A 16 -46.53 14.45 -16.95
CA LEU A 16 -46.29 13.10 -16.41
C LEU A 16 -47.55 12.49 -15.78
N GLN A 17 -48.43 13.30 -15.20
CA GLN A 17 -49.71 12.85 -14.62
C GLN A 17 -50.64 12.18 -15.65
N MET A 18 -50.46 12.46 -16.96
CA MET A 18 -51.26 11.85 -18.03
C MET A 18 -51.04 10.34 -18.16
N PHE A 19 -49.96 9.78 -17.61
CA PHE A 19 -49.64 8.35 -17.67
C PHE A 19 -50.36 7.50 -16.60
N HIS A 20 -51.06 8.14 -15.64
CA HIS A 20 -51.88 7.46 -14.61
C HIS A 20 -51.13 6.31 -13.90
N VAL A 21 -49.91 6.55 -13.42
CA VAL A 21 -49.06 5.55 -12.76
C VAL A 21 -49.37 5.40 -11.26
N PRO A 22 -49.28 4.17 -10.70
CA PRO A 22 -49.27 3.95 -9.25
C PRO A 22 -47.82 3.94 -8.72
N PRO A 23 -47.46 4.68 -7.66
CA PRO A 23 -48.25 5.68 -6.91
C PRO A 23 -48.47 7.00 -7.67
N PRO A 24 -49.55 7.76 -7.37
CA PRO A 24 -49.88 9.00 -8.07
C PRO A 24 -48.84 10.10 -7.81
N CYS A 25 -48.40 10.76 -8.88
CA CYS A 25 -47.39 11.81 -8.87
C CYS A 25 -48.03 13.21 -8.82
N THR A 26 -48.44 13.66 -7.63
CA THR A 26 -49.10 14.98 -7.45
C THR A 26 -48.13 16.09 -7.08
N SER A 27 -46.98 15.74 -6.52
CA SER A 27 -45.97 16.67 -6.05
C SER A 27 -44.56 16.25 -6.49
N PRO A 28 -43.59 17.19 -6.56
CA PRO A 28 -42.17 16.88 -6.80
C PRO A 28 -41.61 15.83 -5.84
N GLN A 29 -42.09 15.81 -4.59
CA GLN A 29 -41.67 14.84 -3.57
C GLN A 29 -42.09 13.41 -3.92
N ASP A 30 -43.22 13.21 -4.59
CA ASP A 30 -43.72 11.88 -4.99
C ASP A 30 -42.78 11.23 -6.03
N LEU A 31 -42.14 12.06 -6.86
CA LEU A 31 -41.17 11.63 -7.87
C LEU A 31 -39.76 11.39 -7.31
N SER A 32 -39.44 11.91 -6.13
CA SER A 32 -38.11 11.77 -5.51
C SER A 32 -37.66 10.32 -5.28
N SER A 33 -38.60 9.38 -5.23
CA SER A 33 -38.33 7.94 -5.07
C SER A 33 -37.82 7.26 -6.35
N GLY A 34 -38.06 7.89 -7.51
CA GLY A 34 -37.82 7.32 -8.84
C GLY A 34 -38.87 6.30 -9.31
N LEU A 35 -39.74 5.78 -8.42
CA LEU A 35 -40.66 4.70 -8.76
C LEU A 35 -41.71 5.11 -9.81
N ALA A 36 -42.35 6.26 -9.62
CA ALA A 36 -43.31 6.79 -10.59
C ALA A 36 -42.64 7.08 -11.96
N VAL A 37 -41.42 7.61 -11.95
CA VAL A 37 -40.64 7.84 -13.18
C VAL A 37 -40.34 6.52 -13.91
N ALA A 38 -39.97 5.48 -13.16
CA ALA A 38 -39.71 4.16 -13.71
C ALA A 38 -40.95 3.52 -14.35
N HIS A 39 -42.12 3.64 -13.71
CA HIS A 39 -43.37 3.18 -14.30
C HIS A 39 -43.70 3.92 -15.60
N VAL A 40 -43.44 5.23 -15.67
CA VAL A 40 -43.64 6.01 -16.90
C VAL A 40 -42.69 5.54 -17.99
N LEU A 41 -41.41 5.28 -17.68
CA LEU A 41 -40.45 4.77 -18.64
C LEU A 41 -40.83 3.39 -19.20
N ASN A 42 -41.32 2.49 -18.35
CA ASN A 42 -41.88 1.21 -18.78
C ASN A 42 -43.08 1.37 -19.73
N GLN A 43 -43.93 2.40 -19.55
CA GLN A 43 -45.03 2.67 -20.47
C GLN A 43 -44.58 3.30 -21.80
N ILE A 44 -43.52 4.13 -21.77
CA ILE A 44 -42.95 4.78 -22.97
C ILE A 44 -42.38 3.71 -23.89
N ASP A 45 -41.51 2.85 -23.36
CA ASP A 45 -40.92 1.77 -24.14
C ASP A 45 -40.74 0.48 -23.31
N PRO A 46 -41.75 -0.41 -23.31
CA PRO A 46 -41.69 -1.67 -22.59
C PRO A 46 -40.60 -2.63 -23.09
N SER A 47 -40.05 -2.40 -24.30
CA SER A 47 -39.04 -3.29 -24.88
C SER A 47 -37.68 -3.09 -24.20
N TRP A 48 -37.34 -1.84 -23.88
CA TRP A 48 -36.12 -1.48 -23.15
C TRP A 48 -36.34 -1.48 -21.64
N PHE A 49 -37.32 -0.70 -21.17
CA PHE A 49 -37.66 -0.58 -19.77
C PHE A 49 -38.63 -1.70 -19.37
N ASN A 50 -38.21 -2.96 -19.48
CA ASN A 50 -39.07 -4.11 -19.27
C ASN A 50 -39.45 -4.36 -17.78
N GLU A 51 -40.33 -5.32 -17.53
CA GLU A 51 -40.78 -5.66 -16.16
C GLU A 51 -39.63 -6.12 -15.25
N ALA A 52 -38.58 -6.76 -15.80
CA ALA A 52 -37.43 -7.22 -15.01
C ALA A 52 -36.56 -6.04 -14.54
N TRP A 53 -36.40 -5.02 -15.38
CA TRP A 53 -35.74 -3.76 -15.00
C TRP A 53 -36.55 -3.02 -13.94
N LEU A 54 -37.87 -2.93 -14.13
CA LEU A 54 -38.77 -2.29 -13.18
C LEU A 54 -38.75 -2.98 -11.80
N GLN A 55 -38.67 -4.31 -11.75
CA GLN A 55 -38.50 -5.07 -10.50
C GLN A 55 -37.17 -4.78 -9.77
N GLY A 56 -36.15 -4.30 -10.48
CA GLY A 56 -34.88 -3.87 -9.89
C GLY A 56 -34.99 -2.57 -9.09
N ILE A 57 -36.08 -1.81 -9.25
CA ILE A 57 -36.31 -0.55 -8.57
C ILE A 57 -37.12 -0.83 -7.31
N SER A 58 -36.52 -0.55 -6.16
CA SER A 58 -37.10 -0.93 -4.86
C SER A 58 -38.26 -0.01 -4.48
N ASP A 59 -39.42 -0.62 -4.18
CA ASP A 59 -40.65 0.02 -3.69
C ASP A 59 -40.68 0.09 -2.14
N ASP A 60 -39.54 0.36 -1.50
CA ASP A 60 -39.50 0.45 -0.03
C ASP A 60 -40.16 1.77 0.43
N PRO A 61 -41.28 1.75 1.18
CA PRO A 61 -41.96 2.95 1.67
C PRO A 61 -41.17 3.70 2.75
N SER A 62 -40.02 3.17 3.17
CA SER A 62 -39.10 3.81 4.10
C SER A 62 -38.51 5.12 3.51
N PRO A 63 -38.41 6.22 4.30
CA PRO A 63 -37.77 7.47 3.88
C PRO A 63 -36.23 7.36 3.85
N ASN A 64 -35.70 6.30 3.25
CA ASN A 64 -34.27 6.08 3.06
C ASN A 64 -33.79 6.86 1.84
N CYS A 65 -33.27 8.08 2.03
CA CYS A 65 -32.71 8.91 0.96
C CYS A 65 -31.66 8.15 0.12
N ARG A 66 -30.88 7.25 0.74
CA ARG A 66 -29.91 6.40 0.03
C ARG A 66 -30.55 5.48 -1.00
N LEU A 67 -31.69 4.87 -0.69
CA LEU A 67 -32.42 4.00 -1.62
C LEU A 67 -33.00 4.82 -2.77
N LYS A 68 -33.56 6.01 -2.48
CA LYS A 68 -34.04 6.96 -3.50
C LYS A 68 -32.92 7.32 -4.49
N VAL A 69 -31.76 7.69 -3.98
CA VAL A 69 -30.58 8.01 -4.81
C VAL A 69 -30.12 6.80 -5.63
N THR A 70 -30.13 5.59 -5.06
CA THR A 70 -29.80 4.37 -5.81
C THR A 70 -30.79 4.10 -6.94
N ASN A 71 -32.10 4.18 -6.67
CA ASN A 71 -33.13 4.03 -7.70
C ASN A 71 -32.97 5.07 -8.82
N LEU A 72 -32.79 6.33 -8.47
CA LEU A 72 -32.59 7.42 -9.44
C LEU A 72 -31.30 7.26 -10.25
N LYS A 73 -30.21 6.73 -9.65
CA LYS A 73 -28.99 6.37 -10.38
C LYS A 73 -29.25 5.28 -11.42
N THR A 74 -29.98 4.24 -11.06
CA THR A 74 -30.36 3.17 -12.00
C THR A 74 -31.21 3.72 -13.14
N ILE A 75 -32.18 4.58 -12.83
CA ILE A 75 -33.04 5.23 -13.83
C ILE A 75 -32.24 6.12 -14.78
N LEU A 76 -31.39 7.01 -14.23
CA LEU A 76 -30.55 7.89 -15.02
C LEU A 76 -29.59 7.10 -15.92
N GLN A 77 -28.97 6.05 -15.38
CA GLN A 77 -28.08 5.19 -16.16
C GLN A 77 -28.83 4.55 -17.35
N SER A 78 -29.99 3.94 -17.11
CA SER A 78 -30.77 3.32 -18.18
C SER A 78 -31.35 4.34 -19.19
N LEU A 79 -31.63 5.57 -18.77
CA LEU A 79 -32.01 6.68 -19.64
C LEU A 79 -30.86 7.11 -20.56
N VAL A 80 -29.66 7.25 -20.01
CA VAL A 80 -28.47 7.62 -20.77
C VAL A 80 -28.11 6.51 -21.76
N GLU A 81 -28.12 5.25 -21.32
CA GLU A 81 -27.91 4.09 -22.21
C GLU A 81 -28.98 4.03 -23.32
N TYR A 82 -30.27 4.22 -22.99
CA TYR A 82 -31.34 4.27 -24.00
C TYR A 82 -31.12 5.39 -25.03
N SER A 83 -30.76 6.59 -24.56
CA SER A 83 -30.53 7.74 -25.45
C SER A 83 -29.36 7.50 -26.42
N GLN A 84 -28.30 6.84 -25.96
CA GLN A 84 -27.11 6.55 -26.76
C GLN A 84 -27.33 5.35 -27.69
N ASP A 85 -27.82 4.23 -27.17
CA ASP A 85 -27.88 2.96 -27.88
C ASP A 85 -29.12 2.80 -28.76
N VAL A 86 -30.27 3.35 -28.34
CA VAL A 86 -31.54 3.22 -29.07
C VAL A 86 -31.84 4.48 -29.86
N LEU A 87 -31.75 5.66 -29.24
CA LEU A 87 -32.08 6.92 -29.92
C LEU A 87 -30.92 7.46 -30.77
N GLY A 88 -29.68 7.03 -30.53
CA GLY A 88 -28.49 7.47 -31.28
C GLY A 88 -28.07 8.92 -31.01
N HIS A 89 -28.55 9.53 -29.91
CA HIS A 89 -28.28 10.92 -29.53
C HIS A 89 -27.69 10.96 -28.12
N PRO A 90 -26.37 11.20 -27.96
CA PRO A 90 -25.78 11.30 -26.63
C PRO A 90 -26.28 12.56 -25.90
N ILE A 91 -26.75 12.37 -24.66
CA ILE A 91 -27.11 13.49 -23.78
C ILE A 91 -25.84 14.22 -23.37
N LEU A 92 -25.83 15.55 -23.54
CA LEU A 92 -24.72 16.42 -23.11
C LEU A 92 -24.65 16.47 -21.58
N GLU A 93 -23.43 16.57 -21.03
CA GLU A 93 -23.17 16.55 -19.59
C GLU A 93 -23.92 17.67 -18.83
N GLN A 94 -24.17 18.81 -19.48
CA GLN A 94 -24.93 19.94 -18.94
C GLN A 94 -26.42 19.64 -18.67
N HIS A 95 -26.99 18.63 -19.34
CA HIS A 95 -28.39 18.23 -19.20
C HIS A 95 -28.56 17.03 -18.24
N LEU A 96 -27.48 16.52 -17.65
CA LEU A 96 -27.56 15.43 -16.68
C LEU A 96 -28.03 15.95 -15.30
N PRO A 97 -29.09 15.38 -14.72
CA PRO A 97 -29.58 15.77 -13.40
C PRO A 97 -28.70 15.21 -12.27
N ASP A 98 -28.50 16.00 -11.20
CA ASP A 98 -27.91 15.49 -9.96
C ASP A 98 -28.95 14.71 -9.13
N VAL A 99 -28.94 13.39 -9.32
CA VAL A 99 -29.79 12.44 -8.61
C VAL A 99 -29.63 12.47 -7.09
N SER A 100 -28.51 12.96 -6.56
CA SER A 100 -28.28 13.11 -5.12
C SER A 100 -29.16 14.23 -4.55
N LEU A 101 -29.23 15.36 -5.25
CA LEU A 101 -30.07 16.50 -4.87
C LEU A 101 -31.56 16.16 -4.96
N ILE A 102 -31.97 15.39 -5.97
CA ILE A 102 -33.35 14.90 -6.10
C ILE A 102 -33.71 13.96 -4.94
N GLY A 103 -32.87 12.97 -4.65
CA GLY A 103 -33.15 11.96 -3.63
C GLY A 103 -33.11 12.49 -2.19
N GLU A 104 -32.25 13.47 -1.89
CA GLU A 104 -32.07 14.03 -0.54
C GLU A 104 -32.95 15.26 -0.28
N PHE A 105 -33.09 16.17 -1.25
CA PHE A 105 -33.75 17.46 -1.07
C PHE A 105 -35.04 17.62 -1.89
N SER A 106 -35.36 16.65 -2.77
CA SER A 106 -36.48 16.78 -3.73
C SER A 106 -36.39 18.08 -4.52
N ASP A 107 -35.17 18.43 -4.93
CA ASP A 107 -34.89 19.68 -5.62
C ASP A 107 -35.66 19.78 -6.95
N PRO A 108 -36.49 20.82 -7.14
CA PRO A 108 -37.36 20.92 -8.31
C PRO A 108 -36.59 21.19 -9.60
N GLU A 109 -35.43 21.85 -9.55
CA GLU A 109 -34.64 22.15 -10.76
C GLU A 109 -33.99 20.87 -11.32
N GLU A 110 -33.34 20.09 -10.46
CA GLU A 110 -32.73 18.82 -10.88
C GLU A 110 -33.79 17.79 -11.27
N LEU A 111 -34.93 17.77 -10.58
CA LEU A 111 -36.06 16.94 -10.98
C LEU A 111 -36.63 17.37 -12.34
N GLY A 112 -36.71 18.67 -12.62
CA GLY A 112 -37.10 19.21 -13.91
C GLY A 112 -36.21 18.69 -15.05
N LYS A 113 -34.89 18.68 -14.86
CA LYS A 113 -33.94 18.10 -15.82
C LYS A 113 -34.16 16.61 -16.04
N LEU A 114 -34.38 15.83 -14.96
CA LEU A 114 -34.67 14.40 -15.09
C LEU A 114 -35.96 14.16 -15.89
N LEU A 115 -37.02 14.92 -15.61
CA LEU A 115 -38.28 14.84 -16.34
C LEU A 115 -38.13 15.29 -17.80
N GLN A 116 -37.27 16.26 -18.08
CA GLN A 116 -36.96 16.70 -19.43
C GLN A 116 -36.32 15.54 -20.22
N LEU A 117 -35.37 14.79 -19.64
CA LEU A 117 -34.81 13.60 -20.30
C LEU A 117 -35.88 12.52 -20.57
N VAL A 118 -36.79 12.29 -19.63
CA VAL A 118 -37.92 11.35 -19.81
C VAL A 118 -38.83 11.80 -20.95
N LEU A 119 -39.14 13.10 -21.02
CA LEU A 119 -39.90 13.70 -22.12
C LEU A 119 -39.17 13.51 -23.45
N GLY A 120 -37.86 13.76 -23.49
CA GLY A 120 -37.00 13.53 -24.65
C GLY A 120 -37.07 12.08 -25.16
N CYS A 121 -37.09 11.11 -24.24
CA CYS A 121 -37.30 9.71 -24.58
C CYS A 121 -38.72 9.46 -25.15
N ALA A 122 -39.75 10.02 -24.54
CA ALA A 122 -41.14 9.86 -24.97
C ALA A 122 -41.40 10.41 -26.39
N ILE A 123 -40.78 11.54 -26.76
CA ILE A 123 -40.94 12.14 -28.10
C ILE A 123 -40.02 11.52 -29.17
N SER A 124 -39.06 10.71 -28.76
CA SER A 124 -38.08 10.09 -29.66
C SER A 124 -38.29 8.58 -29.84
N CYS A 125 -39.10 7.94 -28.99
CA CYS A 125 -39.44 6.51 -29.09
C CYS A 125 -40.34 6.18 -30.29
N GLU A 126 -40.54 4.89 -30.55
CA GLU A 126 -41.40 4.41 -31.66
C GLU A 126 -42.85 4.93 -31.57
N LYS A 127 -43.37 5.08 -30.35
CA LYS A 127 -44.73 5.58 -30.06
C LYS A 127 -44.81 7.10 -29.89
N LYS A 128 -43.80 7.85 -30.35
CA LYS A 128 -43.75 9.32 -30.21
C LYS A 128 -45.02 10.05 -30.62
N GLN A 129 -45.73 9.56 -31.65
CA GLN A 129 -46.95 10.17 -32.13
C GLN A 129 -48.07 10.18 -31.07
N GLU A 130 -48.20 9.12 -30.26
CA GLU A 130 -49.19 9.07 -29.17
C GLU A 130 -48.83 10.06 -28.05
N HIS A 131 -47.55 10.15 -27.69
CA HIS A 131 -47.08 11.07 -26.66
C HIS A 131 -47.21 12.53 -27.09
N ILE A 132 -46.90 12.87 -28.35
CA ILE A 132 -47.09 14.21 -28.92
C ILE A 132 -48.58 14.58 -28.94
N GLN A 133 -49.47 13.66 -29.32
CA GLN A 133 -50.91 13.91 -29.26
C GLN A 133 -51.40 14.19 -27.84
N ARG A 134 -50.88 13.47 -26.82
CA ARG A 134 -51.19 13.76 -25.41
C ARG A 134 -50.70 15.14 -24.99
N ILE A 135 -49.51 15.56 -25.41
CA ILE A 135 -48.99 16.91 -25.15
C ILE A 135 -49.94 17.98 -25.71
N MET A 136 -50.48 17.77 -26.91
CA MET A 136 -51.43 18.69 -27.55
C MET A 136 -52.80 18.81 -26.83
N THR A 137 -53.09 17.94 -25.85
CA THR A 137 -54.29 18.04 -25.01
C THR A 137 -54.09 18.83 -23.72
N LEU A 138 -52.85 19.21 -23.40
CA LEU A 138 -52.51 20.01 -22.22
C LEU A 138 -52.91 21.48 -22.39
N GLU A 139 -52.88 22.24 -21.30
CA GLU A 139 -53.12 23.70 -21.34
C GLU A 139 -52.02 24.40 -22.15
N GLU A 140 -52.37 25.49 -22.86
CA GLU A 140 -51.47 26.22 -23.77
C GLU A 140 -50.18 26.71 -23.08
N SER A 141 -50.29 27.13 -21.82
CA SER A 141 -49.14 27.51 -20.98
C SER A 141 -48.16 26.34 -20.78
N VAL A 142 -48.68 25.15 -20.48
CA VAL A 142 -47.89 23.92 -20.30
C VAL A 142 -47.31 23.44 -21.62
N GLN A 143 -48.08 23.51 -22.71
CA GLN A 143 -47.60 23.17 -24.06
C GLN A 143 -46.40 24.01 -24.46
N HIS A 144 -46.41 25.30 -24.16
CA HIS A 144 -45.30 26.20 -24.47
C HIS A 144 -44.01 25.79 -23.74
N VAL A 145 -44.09 25.53 -22.43
CA VAL A 145 -42.94 25.09 -21.62
C VAL A 145 -42.43 23.72 -22.08
N VAL A 146 -43.31 22.78 -22.39
CA VAL A 146 -42.94 21.46 -22.91
C VAL A 146 -42.27 21.58 -24.28
N MET A 147 -42.75 22.47 -25.15
CA MET A 147 -42.15 22.73 -26.45
C MET A 147 -40.76 23.35 -26.32
N GLU A 148 -40.56 24.32 -25.43
CA GLU A 148 -39.24 24.90 -25.14
C GLU A 148 -38.28 23.84 -24.60
N ALA A 149 -38.74 22.96 -23.71
CA ALA A 149 -37.93 21.85 -23.17
C ALA A 149 -37.50 20.84 -24.25
N ILE A 150 -38.38 20.55 -25.22
CA ILE A 150 -38.07 19.73 -26.39
C ILE A 150 -37.08 20.43 -27.30
N GLN A 151 -37.28 21.73 -27.56
CA GLN A 151 -36.37 22.52 -28.38
C GLN A 151 -34.99 22.57 -27.76
N GLU A 152 -34.86 22.74 -26.44
CA GLU A 152 -33.58 22.71 -25.72
C GLU A 152 -32.87 21.35 -25.86
N LEU A 153 -33.60 20.24 -25.79
CA LEU A 153 -33.02 18.90 -26.00
C LEU A 153 -32.62 18.62 -27.47
N MET A 154 -33.36 19.18 -28.42
CA MET A 154 -33.18 18.92 -29.86
C MET A 154 -32.32 19.97 -30.56
N SER A 155 -32.08 21.13 -29.93
CA SER A 155 -31.15 22.13 -30.43
C SER A 155 -29.74 21.63 -30.20
N LYS A 156 -29.31 20.82 -31.17
CA LYS A 156 -27.93 20.43 -31.41
C LYS A 156 -27.06 21.67 -31.22
N ASP A 157 -26.24 21.68 -30.17
CA ASP A 157 -25.23 22.71 -29.94
C ASP A 157 -24.32 22.78 -31.17
N ILE A 158 -24.65 23.69 -32.09
CA ILE A 158 -23.71 24.31 -33.04
C ILE A 158 -23.00 25.50 -32.35
N SER A 159 -23.32 25.76 -31.08
CA SER A 159 -22.52 26.67 -30.26
C SER A 159 -21.39 25.89 -29.58
N ASP A 160 -20.29 25.73 -30.30
CA ASP A 160 -18.98 25.78 -29.66
C ASP A 160 -18.92 27.08 -28.86
N SER A 161 -19.17 26.96 -27.56
CA SER A 161 -18.92 28.01 -26.60
C SER A 161 -17.42 28.28 -26.59
N LEU A 162 -17.01 29.25 -27.38
CA LEU A 162 -16.41 30.47 -26.86
C LEU A 162 -15.51 30.22 -25.63
N SER A 163 -14.34 29.63 -25.87
CA SER A 163 -13.17 30.01 -25.09
C SER A 163 -12.94 31.50 -25.37
N SER A 164 -13.41 32.33 -24.46
CA SER A 164 -13.03 33.75 -24.38
C SER A 164 -11.52 33.82 -24.27
N ASP A 165 -10.87 34.07 -25.39
CA ASP A 165 -9.96 35.20 -25.59
C ASP A 165 -9.29 35.05 -26.95
N THR A 166 -9.12 36.18 -27.63
CA THR A 166 -8.32 36.40 -28.86
C THR A 166 -9.12 36.43 -30.18
N TYR A 167 -9.53 37.66 -30.53
CA TYR A 167 -9.56 38.23 -31.90
C TYR A 167 -10.51 37.62 -32.95
N GLY A 168 -11.53 38.40 -33.36
CA GLY A 168 -12.11 38.26 -34.71
C GLY A 168 -13.65 38.20 -34.84
N ASN A 169 -14.41 39.10 -34.22
CA ASN A 169 -15.83 39.30 -34.55
C ASN A 169 -15.99 40.51 -35.49
N PHE A 170 -15.81 40.32 -36.80
CA PHE A 170 -16.10 41.35 -37.82
C PHE A 170 -17.06 40.85 -38.92
N ASP A 171 -17.39 39.56 -38.99
CA ASP A 171 -18.08 38.98 -40.16
C ASP A 171 -19.60 38.77 -39.99
N SER A 172 -20.14 39.01 -38.79
CA SER A 172 -21.58 38.87 -38.51
C SER A 172 -22.35 40.18 -38.70
N GLN A 173 -21.69 41.33 -38.59
CA GLN A 173 -22.27 42.65 -38.92
C GLN A 173 -22.23 42.96 -40.42
N SER A 174 -21.27 42.42 -41.17
CA SER A 174 -21.12 42.61 -42.62
C SER A 174 -22.27 41.99 -43.41
N ARG A 175 -22.75 40.81 -43.02
CA ARG A 175 -23.88 40.13 -43.72
C ARG A 175 -25.23 40.83 -43.55
N ARG A 176 -25.45 41.50 -42.42
CA ARG A 176 -26.69 42.26 -42.16
C ARG A 176 -26.69 43.63 -42.88
N TYR A 177 -25.50 44.17 -43.17
CA TYR A 177 -25.33 45.38 -43.98
C TYR A 177 -25.46 45.09 -45.49
N TYR A 178 -25.05 43.90 -45.93
CA TYR A 178 -25.15 43.48 -47.34
C TYR A 178 -26.61 43.34 -47.81
N PHE A 179 -27.47 42.71 -46.99
CA PHE A 179 -28.90 42.55 -47.30
C PHE A 179 -29.66 43.88 -47.35
N LEU A 180 -29.27 44.86 -46.53
CA LEU A 180 -29.86 46.21 -46.55
C LEU A 180 -29.28 47.10 -47.67
N SER A 181 -28.11 46.76 -48.20
CA SER A 181 -27.51 47.44 -49.36
C SER A 181 -28.16 46.97 -50.66
N GLU A 182 -28.45 45.68 -50.79
CA GLU A 182 -29.08 45.10 -51.98
C GLU A 182 -30.52 45.63 -52.19
N GLU A 183 -31.29 45.79 -51.10
CA GLU A 183 -32.63 46.41 -51.15
C GLU A 183 -32.59 47.93 -51.46
N ALA A 184 -31.50 48.62 -51.10
CA ALA A 184 -31.30 50.04 -51.42
C ALA A 184 -30.89 50.25 -52.89
N ASP A 185 -30.03 49.37 -53.41
CA ASP A 185 -29.56 49.41 -54.80
C ASP A 185 -30.69 49.09 -55.80
N GLU A 186 -31.58 48.14 -55.49
CA GLU A 186 -32.78 47.88 -56.31
C GLU A 186 -33.73 49.09 -56.39
N GLY A 187 -33.84 49.86 -55.30
CA GLY A 187 -34.65 51.07 -55.21
C GLY A 187 -34.09 52.22 -56.06
N ASP A 188 -32.77 52.38 -56.11
CA ASP A 188 -32.10 53.39 -56.91
C ASP A 188 -32.06 53.02 -58.40
N ASP A 189 -31.91 51.73 -58.74
CA ASP A 189 -32.02 51.23 -60.13
C ASP A 189 -33.41 51.47 -60.74
N LEU A 190 -34.47 51.28 -59.97
CA LEU A 190 -35.84 51.59 -60.41
C LEU A 190 -36.06 53.09 -60.60
N ARG A 191 -35.48 53.93 -59.74
CA ARG A 191 -35.53 55.39 -59.88
C ARG A 191 -34.75 55.86 -61.10
N GLN A 192 -33.60 55.27 -61.36
CA GLN A 192 -32.75 55.60 -62.50
C GLN A 192 -33.43 55.20 -63.82
N ARG A 193 -34.08 54.03 -63.87
CA ARG A 193 -34.94 53.64 -64.99
C ARG A 193 -36.12 54.58 -65.23
N CYS A 194 -36.75 55.08 -64.16
CA CYS A 194 -37.83 56.07 -64.30
C CYS A 194 -37.31 57.39 -64.90
N LEU A 195 -36.17 57.89 -64.41
CA LEU A 195 -35.54 59.11 -64.94
C LEU A 195 -35.08 58.96 -66.40
N ASP A 196 -34.58 57.79 -66.78
CA ASP A 196 -34.17 57.51 -68.15
C ASP A 196 -35.38 57.41 -69.10
N LEU A 197 -36.50 56.82 -68.64
CA LEU A 197 -37.76 56.81 -69.40
C LEU A 197 -38.35 58.21 -69.56
N GLU A 198 -38.28 59.05 -68.53
CA GLU A 198 -38.70 60.46 -68.61
C GLU A 198 -37.86 61.25 -69.63
N ARG A 199 -36.53 61.04 -69.65
CA ARG A 199 -35.64 61.65 -70.65
C ARG A 199 -35.96 61.17 -72.07
N GLN A 200 -36.21 59.88 -72.25
CA GLN A 200 -36.62 59.34 -73.56
C GLN A 200 -37.95 59.94 -74.04
N LEU A 201 -38.92 60.13 -73.14
CA LEU A 201 -40.19 60.77 -73.49
C LEU A 201 -40.02 62.23 -73.93
N VAL A 202 -39.12 62.99 -73.28
CA VAL A 202 -38.80 64.36 -73.68
C VAL A 202 -38.18 64.40 -75.07
N LEU A 203 -37.16 63.57 -75.34
CA LEU A 203 -36.50 63.49 -76.65
C LEU A 203 -37.48 63.10 -77.76
N LEU A 204 -38.31 62.09 -77.52
CA LEU A 204 -39.35 61.67 -78.47
C LEU A 204 -40.40 62.77 -78.71
N SER A 205 -40.71 63.58 -77.69
CA SER A 205 -41.62 64.71 -77.84
C SER A 205 -41.05 65.85 -78.67
N GLU A 206 -39.74 66.12 -78.53
CA GLU A 206 -39.00 67.11 -79.30
C GLU A 206 -38.85 66.66 -80.77
N GLU A 207 -38.52 65.39 -81.01
CA GLU A 207 -38.46 64.80 -82.34
C GLU A 207 -39.84 64.85 -83.03
N LYS A 208 -40.92 64.53 -82.31
CA LYS A 208 -42.27 64.64 -82.86
C LYS A 208 -42.62 66.09 -83.24
N GLN A 209 -42.20 67.07 -82.46
CA GLN A 209 -42.40 68.49 -82.80
C GLN A 209 -41.55 68.90 -84.02
N SER A 210 -40.30 68.45 -84.09
CA SER A 210 -39.43 68.70 -85.23
C SER A 210 -39.99 68.11 -86.53
N LEU A 211 -40.40 66.84 -86.51
CA LEU A 211 -41.04 66.17 -87.63
C LEU A 211 -42.38 66.80 -88.02
N ALA A 212 -43.13 67.34 -87.06
CA ALA A 212 -44.36 68.07 -87.34
C ALA A 212 -44.10 69.41 -88.05
N GLN A 213 -43.04 70.13 -87.65
CA GLN A 213 -42.60 71.36 -88.30
C GLN A 213 -42.09 71.08 -89.71
N GLU A 214 -41.28 70.04 -89.90
CA GLU A 214 -40.78 69.63 -91.20
C GLU A 214 -41.92 69.21 -92.13
N ASN A 215 -42.91 68.44 -91.64
CA ASN A 215 -44.11 68.12 -92.41
C ASN A 215 -44.94 69.35 -92.80
N ALA A 216 -44.99 70.39 -91.96
CA ALA A 216 -45.67 71.63 -92.29
C ALA A 216 -44.94 72.37 -93.43
N VAL A 217 -43.61 72.46 -93.35
CA VAL A 217 -42.77 73.06 -94.39
C VAL A 217 -42.83 72.28 -95.71
N LEU A 218 -42.83 70.95 -95.65
CA LEU A 218 -42.96 70.09 -96.84
C LEU A 218 -44.34 70.23 -97.50
N ARG A 219 -45.42 70.34 -96.71
CA ARG A 219 -46.76 70.63 -97.24
C ARG A 219 -46.87 72.01 -97.88
N GLU A 220 -46.12 73.00 -97.38
CA GLU A 220 -46.04 74.34 -97.98
C GLU A 220 -45.25 74.32 -99.31
N ARG A 221 -44.20 73.50 -99.41
CA ARG A 221 -43.41 73.31 -100.64
C ARG A 221 -44.12 72.52 -101.74
N VAL A 222 -45.03 71.60 -101.39
CA VAL A 222 -45.81 70.83 -102.38
C VAL A 222 -46.95 71.65 -103.02
N GLY A 223 -47.28 72.83 -102.46
CA GLY A 223 -48.35 73.71 -102.95
C GLY A 223 -48.02 74.62 -104.14
N GLN A 224 -46.79 74.59 -104.69
CA GLN A 224 -46.39 75.44 -105.83
C GLN A 224 -46.34 74.63 -107.14
N PRO A 225 -47.21 74.89 -108.13
CA PRO A 225 -47.08 74.34 -109.46
C PRO A 225 -46.17 75.26 -110.29
N GLU A 226 -44.87 74.97 -110.32
CA GLU A 226 -44.00 75.41 -111.42
C GLU A 226 -43.94 74.24 -112.41
N GLY A 227 -44.40 74.37 -113.65
CA GLY A 227 -44.13 75.46 -114.56
C GLY A 227 -43.37 74.85 -115.73
N GLU A 228 -44.11 74.39 -116.74
CA GLU A 228 -43.60 73.76 -117.95
C GLU A 228 -42.54 74.65 -118.64
N GLY A 229 -41.43 74.04 -119.05
CA GLY A 229 -40.56 74.65 -120.05
C GLY A 229 -39.10 74.22 -119.95
N THR A 230 -38.57 73.73 -121.08
CA THR A 230 -37.15 73.52 -121.44
C THR A 230 -36.62 72.07 -121.36
N THR A 231 -36.86 71.33 -122.44
CA THR A 231 -36.33 69.99 -122.76
C THR A 231 -34.78 69.92 -122.89
N GLY A 232 -34.07 71.07 -122.85
CA GLY A 232 -32.60 71.17 -122.96
C GLY A 232 -31.84 71.44 -121.64
N LEU A 233 -32.48 72.04 -120.63
CA LEU A 233 -31.91 72.15 -119.27
C LEU A 233 -32.18 70.88 -118.44
N THR A 234 -33.27 70.19 -118.75
CA THR A 234 -33.61 68.87 -118.23
C THR A 234 -32.55 67.84 -118.56
N THR A 235 -31.97 67.82 -119.77
CA THR A 235 -30.94 66.84 -120.17
C THR A 235 -29.62 66.98 -119.41
N LYS A 236 -29.12 68.20 -119.16
CA LYS A 236 -27.93 68.43 -118.33
C LYS A 236 -28.18 68.13 -116.85
N LYS A 237 -29.35 68.52 -116.31
CA LYS A 237 -29.77 68.11 -114.96
C LYS A 237 -29.90 66.59 -114.85
N LEU A 238 -30.43 65.92 -115.87
CA LEU A 238 -30.63 64.47 -115.90
C LEU A 238 -29.30 63.71 -115.97
N LEU A 239 -28.30 64.21 -116.73
CA LEU A 239 -26.93 63.68 -116.70
C LEU A 239 -26.21 63.88 -115.36
N LEU A 240 -26.36 65.06 -114.73
CA LEU A 240 -25.80 65.31 -113.41
C LEU A 240 -26.45 64.42 -112.35
N LEU A 241 -27.78 64.25 -112.40
CA LEU A 241 -28.52 63.34 -111.54
C LEU A 241 -28.16 61.88 -111.79
N GLN A 242 -27.88 61.48 -113.05
CA GLN A 242 -27.37 60.13 -113.38
C GLN A 242 -25.99 59.88 -112.76
N SER A 243 -25.05 60.81 -112.90
CA SER A 243 -23.73 60.69 -112.28
C SER A 243 -23.79 60.68 -110.75
N GLN A 244 -24.68 61.47 -110.15
CA GLN A 244 -24.94 61.42 -108.70
C GLN A 244 -25.58 60.10 -108.28
N LEU A 245 -26.49 59.55 -109.08
CA LEU A 245 -27.07 58.22 -108.85
C LEU A 245 -26.01 57.12 -108.89
N GLU A 246 -25.11 57.15 -109.88
CA GLU A 246 -23.99 56.21 -110.00
C GLU A 246 -23.03 56.31 -108.81
N GLN A 247 -22.66 57.53 -108.39
CA GLN A 247 -21.83 57.74 -107.20
C GLN A 247 -22.51 57.24 -105.92
N LEU A 248 -23.80 57.54 -105.73
CA LEU A 248 -24.56 57.05 -104.58
C LEU A 248 -24.73 55.52 -104.60
N GLN A 249 -24.80 54.90 -105.79
CA GLN A 249 -24.83 53.45 -105.95
C GLN A 249 -23.48 52.82 -105.58
N GLU A 250 -22.36 53.40 -106.04
CA GLU A 250 -21.02 52.95 -105.66
C GLU A 250 -20.75 53.13 -104.17
N GLU A 251 -21.15 54.25 -103.58
CA GLU A 251 -21.07 54.49 -102.14
C GLU A 251 -21.96 53.53 -101.37
N ASN A 252 -23.18 53.24 -101.83
CA ASN A 252 -24.03 52.22 -101.23
C ASN A 252 -23.34 50.87 -101.23
N PHE A 253 -22.81 50.42 -102.36
CA PHE A 253 -22.14 49.13 -102.46
C PHE A 253 -20.91 49.05 -101.53
N ARG A 254 -20.13 50.14 -101.43
CA ARG A 254 -19.02 50.20 -100.47
C ARG A 254 -19.48 50.14 -99.02
N LEU A 255 -20.54 50.86 -98.67
CA LEU A 255 -21.12 50.85 -97.33
C LEU A 255 -21.75 49.50 -97.00
N GLU A 256 -22.39 48.84 -97.96
CA GLU A 256 -22.95 47.49 -97.82
C GLU A 256 -21.85 46.46 -97.58
N ASN A 257 -20.77 46.47 -98.36
CA ASN A 257 -19.63 45.60 -98.13
C ASN A 257 -18.97 45.87 -96.77
N GLY A 258 -18.77 47.14 -96.41
CA GLY A 258 -18.22 47.51 -95.09
C GLY A 258 -19.13 47.05 -93.94
N ARG A 259 -20.45 47.17 -94.10
CA ARG A 259 -21.43 46.66 -93.13
C ARG A 259 -21.37 45.13 -93.03
N GLU A 260 -21.19 44.42 -94.14
CA GLU A 260 -21.05 42.97 -94.16
C GLU A 260 -19.75 42.51 -93.48
N ASP A 261 -18.63 43.18 -93.73
CA ASP A 261 -17.35 42.90 -93.06
C ASP A 261 -17.44 43.12 -91.54
N GLU A 262 -18.02 44.25 -91.10
CA GLU A 262 -18.22 44.50 -89.67
C GLU A 262 -19.22 43.50 -89.06
N ARG A 263 -20.24 43.07 -89.79
CA ARG A 263 -21.17 42.03 -89.34
C ARG A 263 -20.46 40.69 -89.14
N LEU A 264 -19.56 40.31 -90.04
CA LEU A 264 -18.74 39.10 -89.91
C LEU A 264 -17.80 39.19 -88.69
N ARG A 265 -17.13 40.32 -88.49
CA ARG A 265 -16.30 40.56 -87.31
C ARG A 265 -17.10 40.50 -86.01
N CYS A 266 -18.30 41.08 -85.98
CA CYS A 266 -19.19 40.98 -84.83
C CYS A 266 -19.53 39.52 -84.51
N ALA A 267 -19.87 38.72 -85.53
CA ALA A 267 -20.18 37.29 -85.35
C ALA A 267 -18.95 36.48 -84.87
N GLU A 268 -17.75 36.80 -85.34
CA GLU A 268 -16.50 36.17 -84.88
C GLU A 268 -16.22 36.50 -83.41
N LEU A 269 -16.34 37.78 -83.03
CA LEU A 269 -16.17 38.23 -81.65
C LEU A 269 -17.22 37.62 -80.72
N GLU A 270 -18.48 37.52 -81.15
CA GLU A 270 -19.54 36.84 -80.40
C GLU A 270 -19.18 35.36 -80.14
N ARG A 271 -18.65 34.68 -81.15
CA ARG A 271 -18.18 33.29 -81.00
C ARG A 271 -17.02 33.18 -80.02
N GLU A 272 -16.03 34.07 -80.10
CA GLU A 272 -14.90 34.09 -79.16
C GLU A 272 -15.35 34.36 -77.73
N VAL A 273 -16.30 35.29 -77.53
CA VAL A 273 -16.90 35.56 -76.22
C VAL A 273 -17.60 34.32 -75.68
N MET A 274 -18.37 33.60 -76.51
CA MET A 274 -19.00 32.35 -76.10
C MET A 274 -17.97 31.26 -75.73
N GLU A 275 -16.90 31.10 -76.51
CA GLU A 275 -15.84 30.14 -76.19
C GLU A 275 -15.12 30.49 -74.89
N LEU A 276 -14.82 31.78 -74.65
CA LEU A 276 -14.21 32.24 -73.42
C LEU A 276 -15.14 32.05 -72.22
N GLN A 277 -16.44 32.29 -72.36
CA GLN A 277 -17.43 32.03 -71.32
C GLN A 277 -17.50 30.53 -70.97
N GLN A 278 -17.53 29.64 -71.98
CA GLN A 278 -17.51 28.20 -71.75
C GLN A 278 -16.22 27.74 -71.05
N ARG A 279 -15.06 28.27 -71.47
CA ARG A 279 -13.78 27.98 -70.78
C ARG A 279 -13.78 28.49 -69.34
N ASN A 280 -14.35 29.65 -69.08
CA ASN A 280 -14.45 30.21 -67.73
C ASN A 280 -15.37 29.35 -66.84
N GLN A 281 -16.50 28.88 -67.38
CA GLN A 281 -17.40 27.94 -66.69
C GLN A 281 -16.70 26.61 -66.36
N ALA A 282 -15.93 26.05 -67.29
CA ALA A 282 -15.17 24.83 -67.04
C ALA A 282 -14.05 25.04 -65.99
N LEU A 283 -13.37 26.19 -66.00
CA LEU A 283 -12.37 26.51 -64.99
C LEU A 283 -12.97 26.73 -63.61
N THR A 284 -14.16 27.35 -63.53
CA THR A 284 -14.87 27.53 -62.26
C THR A 284 -15.40 26.21 -61.70
N SER A 285 -15.90 25.30 -62.53
CA SER A 285 -16.29 23.96 -62.07
C SER A 285 -15.09 23.16 -61.56
N LEU A 286 -13.95 23.21 -62.26
CA LEU A 286 -12.73 22.54 -61.81
C LEU A 286 -12.19 23.14 -60.49
N ALA A 287 -12.30 24.45 -60.30
CA ALA A 287 -11.93 25.10 -59.05
C ALA A 287 -12.83 24.66 -57.89
N GLN A 288 -14.14 24.48 -58.13
CA GLN A 288 -15.08 23.96 -57.14
C GLN A 288 -14.75 22.50 -56.78
N GLU A 289 -14.46 21.65 -57.76
CA GLU A 289 -14.03 20.26 -57.52
C GLU A 289 -12.72 20.18 -56.74
N ALA A 290 -11.73 21.02 -57.07
CA ALA A 290 -10.47 21.09 -56.33
C ALA A 290 -10.68 21.54 -54.87
N GLN A 291 -11.63 22.45 -54.62
CA GLN A 291 -11.99 22.85 -53.27
C GLN A 291 -12.70 21.72 -52.51
N ALA A 292 -13.66 21.02 -53.13
CA ALA A 292 -14.33 19.88 -52.52
C ALA A 292 -13.34 18.75 -52.15
N LEU A 293 -12.41 18.41 -53.04
CA LEU A 293 -11.35 17.43 -52.75
C LEU A 293 -10.43 17.89 -51.62
N LYS A 294 -10.17 19.19 -51.49
CA LYS A 294 -9.38 19.72 -50.39
C LYS A 294 -10.12 19.56 -49.06
N ASP A 295 -11.42 19.85 -49.05
CA ASP A 295 -12.26 19.69 -47.86
C ASP A 295 -12.32 18.20 -47.44
N GLU A 296 -12.50 17.27 -48.39
CA GLU A 296 -12.42 15.82 -48.13
C GLU A 296 -11.06 15.39 -47.56
N MET A 297 -9.96 15.93 -48.10
CA MET A 297 -8.62 15.64 -47.57
C MET A 297 -8.41 16.16 -46.15
N ASP A 298 -8.99 17.31 -45.81
CA ASP A 298 -8.93 17.87 -44.46
C ASP A 298 -9.79 17.07 -43.48
N GLU A 299 -10.97 16.59 -43.88
CA GLU A 299 -11.77 15.64 -43.11
C GLU A 299 -11.01 14.32 -42.86
N LEU A 300 -10.36 13.78 -43.89
CA LEU A 300 -9.55 12.57 -43.77
C LEU A 300 -8.36 12.77 -42.82
N ARG A 301 -7.70 13.92 -42.86
CA ARG A 301 -6.64 14.27 -41.90
C ARG A 301 -7.14 14.29 -40.46
N GLN A 302 -8.26 14.95 -40.19
CA GLN A 302 -8.87 14.95 -38.85
C GLN A 302 -9.25 13.54 -38.40
N SER A 303 -9.78 12.72 -39.30
CA SER A 303 -10.12 11.32 -39.00
C SER A 303 -8.86 10.49 -38.67
N SER A 304 -7.75 10.72 -39.37
CA SER A 304 -6.46 10.07 -39.11
C SER A 304 -5.86 10.51 -37.78
N GLU A 305 -5.97 11.79 -37.42
CA GLU A 305 -5.53 12.28 -36.12
C GLU A 305 -6.34 11.68 -34.97
N ARG A 306 -7.67 11.62 -35.13
CA ARG A 306 -8.57 10.94 -34.17
C ARG A 306 -8.21 9.45 -34.06
N ALA A 307 -7.94 8.77 -35.16
CA ALA A 307 -7.47 7.38 -35.15
C ALA A 307 -6.16 7.23 -34.38
N GLY A 308 -5.18 8.13 -34.60
CA GLY A 308 -3.92 8.14 -33.86
C GLY A 308 -4.09 8.37 -32.35
N GLN A 309 -5.01 9.25 -31.94
CA GLN A 309 -5.37 9.45 -30.53
C GLN A 309 -6.00 8.18 -29.91
N LEU A 310 -6.89 7.51 -30.64
CA LEU A 310 -7.48 6.23 -30.21
C LEU A 310 -6.42 5.13 -30.12
N GLU A 311 -5.48 5.05 -31.06
CA GLU A 311 -4.34 4.11 -30.97
C GLU A 311 -3.45 4.38 -29.76
N ALA A 312 -3.18 5.66 -29.45
CA ALA A 312 -2.41 6.06 -28.28
C ALA A 312 -3.13 5.63 -26.98
N THR A 313 -4.43 5.89 -26.86
CA THR A 313 -5.22 5.47 -25.69
C THR A 313 -5.29 3.94 -25.56
N LEU A 314 -5.46 3.21 -26.67
CA LEU A 314 -5.39 1.74 -26.69
C LEU A 314 -4.02 1.22 -26.26
N SER A 315 -2.93 1.86 -26.69
CA SER A 315 -1.57 1.49 -26.28
C SER A 315 -1.36 1.69 -24.77
N SER A 316 -1.89 2.79 -24.22
CA SER A 316 -1.88 3.08 -22.78
C SER A 316 -2.70 2.06 -21.98
N CYS A 317 -3.90 1.72 -22.47
CA CYS A 317 -4.74 0.67 -21.87
C CYS A 317 -4.05 -0.70 -21.88
N ARG A 318 -3.38 -1.06 -22.99
CA ARG A 318 -2.59 -2.30 -23.09
C ARG A 318 -1.44 -2.33 -22.08
N ARG A 319 -0.75 -1.19 -21.87
CA ARG A 319 0.32 -1.07 -20.87
C ARG A 319 -0.24 -1.28 -19.45
N ARG A 320 -1.33 -0.59 -19.10
CA ARG A 320 -2.04 -0.76 -17.82
C ARG A 320 -2.51 -2.20 -17.59
N LEU A 321 -3.02 -2.87 -18.63
CA LEU A 321 -3.37 -4.29 -18.55
C LEU A 321 -2.15 -5.19 -18.30
N GLY A 322 -0.99 -4.86 -18.89
CA GLY A 322 0.28 -5.51 -18.60
C GLY A 322 0.67 -5.36 -17.13
N GLU A 323 0.63 -4.14 -16.60
CA GLU A 323 0.90 -3.83 -15.19
C GLU A 323 -0.06 -4.58 -14.24
N LEU A 324 -1.35 -4.62 -14.55
CA LEU A 324 -2.34 -5.39 -13.78
C LEU A 324 -2.07 -6.89 -13.78
N ARG A 325 -1.58 -7.46 -14.89
CA ARG A 325 -1.19 -8.87 -14.96
C ARG A 325 0.03 -9.15 -14.09
N GLU A 326 1.00 -8.25 -14.11
CA GLU A 326 2.19 -8.35 -13.27
C GLU A 326 1.86 -8.22 -11.78
N LEU A 327 1.01 -7.25 -11.40
CA LEU A 327 0.49 -7.14 -10.03
C LEU A 327 -0.26 -8.40 -9.59
N ARG A 328 -1.10 -8.98 -10.46
CA ARG A 328 -1.78 -10.27 -10.17
C ARG A 328 -0.79 -11.40 -9.97
N ARG A 329 0.31 -11.45 -10.73
CA ARG A 329 1.38 -12.44 -10.55
C ARG A 329 2.08 -12.24 -9.20
N GLN A 330 2.38 -11.00 -8.82
CA GLN A 330 2.99 -10.68 -7.53
C GLN A 330 2.08 -11.04 -6.35
N VAL A 331 0.77 -10.77 -6.45
CA VAL A 331 -0.22 -11.18 -5.43
C VAL A 331 -0.21 -12.70 -5.26
N ARG A 332 -0.25 -13.48 -6.35
CA ARG A 332 -0.18 -14.95 -6.28
C ARG A 332 1.10 -15.45 -5.63
N GLN A 333 2.25 -14.85 -5.96
CA GLN A 333 3.52 -15.20 -5.33
C GLN A 333 3.53 -14.89 -3.82
N LEU A 334 2.91 -13.79 -3.40
CA LEU A 334 2.77 -13.45 -1.98
C LEU A 334 1.81 -14.41 -1.27
N GLU A 335 0.70 -14.78 -1.90
CA GLU A 335 -0.25 -15.78 -1.40
C GLU A 335 0.43 -17.15 -1.21
N GLU A 336 1.20 -17.62 -2.20
CA GLU A 336 1.99 -18.86 -2.12
C GLU A 336 3.03 -18.82 -0.99
N ARG A 337 3.75 -17.71 -0.85
CA ARG A 337 4.71 -17.51 0.26
C ARG A 337 4.01 -17.53 1.61
N ASN A 338 2.88 -16.83 1.75
CA ASN A 338 2.09 -16.81 2.98
C ASN A 338 1.54 -18.20 3.32
N ALA A 339 1.05 -18.95 2.33
CA ALA A 339 0.63 -20.34 2.52
C ALA A 339 1.79 -21.22 3.00
N GLY A 340 2.97 -21.07 2.39
CA GLY A 340 4.19 -21.75 2.83
C GLY A 340 4.62 -21.38 4.26
N HIS A 341 4.48 -20.11 4.66
CA HIS A 341 4.72 -19.69 6.04
C HIS A 341 3.71 -20.30 7.01
N ALA A 342 2.42 -20.32 6.66
CA ALA A 342 1.38 -20.94 7.48
C ALA A 342 1.63 -22.45 7.68
N GLU A 343 2.04 -23.16 6.63
CA GLU A 343 2.37 -24.58 6.74
C GLU A 343 3.60 -24.84 7.62
N ARG A 344 4.66 -24.02 7.51
CA ARG A 344 5.82 -24.09 8.42
C ARG A 344 5.42 -23.84 9.87
N THR A 345 4.57 -22.84 10.12
CA THR A 345 4.05 -22.58 11.48
C THR A 345 3.29 -23.78 12.01
N ARG A 346 2.41 -24.40 11.20
CA ARG A 346 1.70 -25.62 11.60
C ARG A 346 2.65 -26.76 11.93
N GLN A 347 3.70 -26.97 11.13
CA GLN A 347 4.73 -27.99 11.39
C GLN A 347 5.45 -27.73 12.72
N LEU A 348 5.85 -26.48 12.99
CA LEU A 348 6.49 -26.09 14.24
C LEU A 348 5.56 -26.25 15.45
N GLU A 349 4.28 -25.94 15.31
CA GLU A 349 3.28 -26.21 16.36
C GLU A 349 3.14 -27.71 16.64
N ASP A 350 3.10 -28.55 15.60
CA ASP A 350 3.03 -30.00 15.75
C ASP A 350 4.29 -30.56 16.42
N GLU A 351 5.48 -30.05 16.07
CA GLU A 351 6.73 -30.36 16.76
C GLU A 351 6.71 -29.92 18.22
N LEU A 352 6.18 -28.73 18.52
CA LEU A 352 6.02 -28.25 19.89
C LEU A 352 5.06 -29.13 20.70
N ARG A 353 3.93 -29.57 20.10
CA ARG A 353 3.00 -30.51 20.73
C ARG A 353 3.69 -31.85 21.04
N ARG A 354 4.47 -32.38 20.09
CA ARG A 354 5.27 -33.61 20.29
C ARG A 354 6.29 -33.44 21.40
N ALA A 355 7.06 -32.35 21.38
CA ALA A 355 8.03 -32.04 22.42
C ALA A 355 7.37 -31.89 23.81
N GLY A 356 6.19 -31.27 23.87
CA GLY A 356 5.37 -31.19 25.09
C GLY A 356 4.98 -32.57 25.61
N SER A 357 4.54 -33.48 24.74
CA SER A 357 4.21 -34.86 25.12
C SER A 357 5.41 -35.64 25.66
N LEU A 358 6.59 -35.49 25.01
CA LEU A 358 7.83 -36.12 25.47
C LEU A 358 8.30 -35.55 26.81
N ARG A 359 8.16 -34.24 27.03
CA ARG A 359 8.45 -33.61 28.33
C ARG A 359 7.55 -34.15 29.43
N ALA A 360 6.25 -34.29 29.18
CA ALA A 360 5.32 -34.86 30.15
C ALA A 360 5.69 -36.32 30.50
N GLN A 361 6.10 -37.11 29.50
CA GLN A 361 6.59 -38.48 29.73
C GLN A 361 7.88 -38.50 30.56
N LEU A 362 8.85 -37.63 30.26
CA LEU A 362 10.09 -37.50 31.03
C LEU A 362 9.82 -37.07 32.48
N GLU A 363 8.89 -36.15 32.71
CA GLU A 363 8.48 -35.75 34.06
C GLU A 363 7.82 -36.90 34.82
N ALA A 364 6.96 -37.67 34.16
CA ALA A 364 6.36 -38.87 34.76
C ALA A 364 7.43 -39.90 35.16
N GLN A 365 8.39 -40.17 34.28
CA GLN A 365 9.53 -41.05 34.59
C GLN A 365 10.41 -40.50 35.72
N ARG A 366 10.65 -39.18 35.77
CA ARG A 366 11.38 -38.55 36.89
C ARG A 366 10.66 -38.72 38.21
N ARG A 367 9.33 -38.53 38.25
CA ARG A 367 8.52 -38.77 39.46
C ARG A 367 8.61 -40.23 39.90
N GLN A 368 8.50 -41.18 38.97
CA GLN A 368 8.66 -42.60 39.27
C GLN A 368 10.04 -42.92 39.85
N VAL A 369 11.12 -42.33 39.31
CA VAL A 369 12.47 -42.50 39.88
C VAL A 369 12.56 -41.92 41.29
N GLN A 370 11.97 -40.76 41.56
CA GLN A 370 11.94 -40.16 42.90
C GLN A 370 11.16 -41.02 43.90
N GLU A 371 10.01 -41.57 43.49
CA GLU A 371 9.22 -42.50 44.31
C GLU A 371 10.01 -43.77 44.65
N LEU A 372 10.65 -44.38 43.66
CA LEU A 372 11.51 -45.56 43.87
C LEU A 372 12.72 -45.25 44.76
N GLN A 373 13.33 -44.07 44.61
CA GLN A 373 14.40 -43.61 45.50
C GLN A 373 13.91 -43.44 46.93
N GLY A 374 12.73 -42.86 47.14
CA GLY A 374 12.09 -42.75 48.46
C GLY A 374 11.84 -44.13 49.08
N GLN A 375 11.26 -45.06 48.32
CA GLN A 375 11.06 -46.45 48.77
C GLN A 375 12.38 -47.13 49.13
N TRP A 376 13.41 -46.97 48.31
CA TRP A 376 14.73 -47.53 48.60
C TRP A 376 15.33 -46.93 49.88
N GLN A 377 15.19 -45.63 50.11
CA GLN A 377 15.63 -44.98 51.35
C GLN A 377 14.84 -45.50 52.57
N GLU A 378 13.52 -45.70 52.45
CA GLU A 378 12.71 -46.28 53.52
C GLU A 378 13.12 -47.71 53.85
N GLU A 379 13.35 -48.56 52.84
CA GLU A 379 13.84 -49.92 53.04
C GLU A 379 15.26 -49.94 53.60
N ALA A 380 16.14 -49.03 53.18
CA ALA A 380 17.47 -48.87 53.76
C ALA A 380 17.39 -48.50 55.25
N MET A 381 16.53 -47.54 55.62
CA MET A 381 16.30 -47.16 57.02
C MET A 381 15.70 -48.31 57.85
N LYS A 382 14.83 -49.14 57.27
CA LYS A 382 14.32 -50.35 57.93
C LYS A 382 15.43 -51.38 58.13
N ALA A 383 16.27 -51.60 57.12
CA ALA A 383 17.42 -52.50 57.22
C ALA A 383 18.41 -52.04 58.31
N GLU A 384 18.70 -50.75 58.39
CA GLU A 384 19.53 -50.18 59.47
C GLU A 384 18.92 -50.41 60.86
N LYS A 385 17.60 -50.23 61.01
CA LYS A 385 16.89 -50.53 62.27
C LYS A 385 17.03 -52.01 62.65
N TRP A 386 16.81 -52.93 61.71
CA TRP A 386 16.97 -54.37 61.96
C TRP A 386 18.42 -54.74 62.30
N LEU A 387 19.40 -54.14 61.64
CA LEU A 387 20.82 -54.33 61.97
C LEU A 387 21.14 -53.87 63.41
N PHE A 388 20.58 -52.73 63.84
CA PHE A 388 20.72 -52.25 65.21
C PHE A 388 20.05 -53.20 66.22
N GLU A 389 18.85 -53.69 65.92
CA GLU A 389 18.15 -54.66 66.77
C GLU A 389 18.90 -56.00 66.86
N CYS A 390 19.44 -56.51 65.75
CA CYS A 390 20.27 -57.71 65.74
C CYS A 390 21.51 -57.52 66.62
N ARG A 391 22.23 -56.40 66.48
CA ARG A 391 23.40 -56.09 67.33
C ARG A 391 23.02 -56.04 68.82
N ASN A 392 21.92 -55.38 69.16
CA ASN A 392 21.44 -55.33 70.54
C ASN A 392 21.09 -56.73 71.09
N LEU A 393 20.54 -57.61 70.25
CA LEU A 393 20.23 -58.99 70.64
C LEU A 393 21.50 -59.83 70.76
N GLU A 394 22.47 -59.66 69.86
CA GLU A 394 23.80 -60.26 69.94
C GLU A 394 24.51 -59.86 71.24
N GLU A 395 24.52 -58.57 71.59
CA GLU A 395 25.09 -58.09 72.85
C GLU A 395 24.40 -58.69 74.08
N LYS A 396 23.06 -58.78 74.07
CA LYS A 396 22.31 -59.44 75.15
C LYS A 396 22.62 -60.93 75.25
N TYR A 397 22.72 -61.61 74.10
CA TYR A 397 23.12 -63.01 74.05
C TYR A 397 24.53 -63.20 74.63
N ASP A 398 25.47 -62.34 74.24
CA ASP A 398 26.85 -62.35 74.75
C ASP A 398 26.94 -62.07 76.26
N LEU A 399 26.06 -61.23 76.81
CA LEU A 399 25.96 -61.04 78.26
C LEU A 399 25.46 -62.30 78.97
N VAL A 400 24.39 -62.91 78.44
CA VAL A 400 23.82 -64.15 79.01
C VAL A 400 24.80 -65.32 78.88
N THR A 401 25.57 -65.42 77.79
CA THR A 401 26.61 -66.45 77.66
C THR A 401 27.74 -66.25 78.66
N LYS A 402 28.20 -65.01 78.87
CA LYS A 402 29.19 -64.69 79.92
C LYS A 402 28.67 -65.00 81.32
N GLU A 403 27.41 -64.68 81.62
CA GLU A 403 26.78 -65.05 82.90
C GLU A 403 26.68 -66.57 83.06
N LYS A 404 26.29 -67.29 82.01
CA LYS A 404 26.29 -68.76 82.00
C LYS A 404 27.69 -69.33 82.25
N GLU A 405 28.72 -68.79 81.60
CA GLU A 405 30.12 -69.19 81.81
C GLU A 405 30.57 -68.90 83.24
N ARG A 406 30.23 -67.74 83.81
CA ARG A 406 30.48 -67.41 85.22
C ARG A 406 29.80 -68.42 86.15
N LEU A 407 28.52 -68.72 85.95
CA LEU A 407 27.79 -69.70 86.76
C LEU A 407 28.36 -71.12 86.62
N LEU A 408 28.82 -71.50 85.42
CA LEU A 408 29.50 -72.77 85.20
C LEU A 408 30.84 -72.83 85.95
N ALA A 409 31.62 -71.75 85.92
CA ALA A 409 32.88 -71.64 86.67
C ALA A 409 32.64 -71.64 88.18
N GLU A 410 31.63 -70.93 88.68
CA GLU A 410 31.21 -70.97 90.09
C GLU A 410 30.77 -72.38 90.50
N ARG A 411 29.97 -73.06 89.67
CA ARG A 411 29.59 -74.45 89.88
C ARG A 411 30.80 -75.39 89.91
N ASP A 412 31.76 -75.21 89.00
CA ASP A 412 32.97 -76.04 88.94
C ASP A 412 33.86 -75.81 90.16
N SER A 413 34.08 -74.55 90.55
CA SER A 413 34.78 -74.21 91.80
C SER A 413 34.07 -74.78 93.03
N LEU A 414 32.73 -74.73 93.09
CA LEU A 414 31.97 -75.35 94.18
C LEU A 414 32.05 -76.89 94.16
N ARG A 415 32.15 -77.53 92.98
CA ARG A 415 32.42 -78.97 92.89
C ARG A 415 33.82 -79.29 93.39
N GLU A 416 34.83 -78.56 92.92
CA GLU A 416 36.22 -78.70 93.36
C GLU A 416 36.31 -78.52 94.88
N ALA A 417 35.71 -77.47 95.44
CA ALA A 417 35.66 -77.25 96.89
C ALA A 417 34.94 -78.39 97.63
N ASN A 418 33.87 -78.97 97.07
CA ASN A 418 33.23 -80.16 97.64
C ASN A 418 34.14 -81.41 97.57
N GLU A 419 34.87 -81.58 96.48
CA GLU A 419 35.84 -82.67 96.31
C GLU A 419 37.04 -82.49 97.26
N GLU A 420 37.56 -81.28 97.42
CA GLU A 420 38.58 -80.91 98.40
C GLU A 420 38.08 -81.13 99.82
N LEU A 421 36.84 -80.74 100.16
CA LEU A 421 36.23 -81.03 101.46
C LEU A 421 36.09 -82.54 101.70
N ARG A 422 35.75 -83.33 100.68
CA ARG A 422 35.74 -84.80 100.76
C ARG A 422 37.15 -85.36 100.96
N CYS A 423 38.15 -84.82 100.26
CA CYS A 423 39.56 -85.18 100.44
C CYS A 423 40.10 -84.77 101.82
N ALA A 424 39.71 -83.59 102.32
CA ALA A 424 40.04 -83.06 103.65
C ALA A 424 39.30 -83.80 104.78
N GLN A 425 38.16 -84.45 104.51
CA GLN A 425 37.53 -85.40 105.43
C GLN A 425 38.26 -86.75 105.48
N MET A 426 39.04 -87.11 104.45
CA MET A 426 39.80 -88.36 104.34
C MET A 426 41.28 -88.23 104.77
N GLN A 427 41.72 -87.06 105.23
CA GLN A 427 43.01 -86.84 105.92
C GLN A 427 42.80 -86.19 107.31
N PRO A 428 43.59 -86.52 108.35
CA PRO A 428 43.35 -86.06 109.70
C PRO A 428 43.67 -84.55 109.88
N ARG A 429 42.63 -83.78 110.22
CA ARG A 429 42.56 -82.41 110.79
C ARG A 429 43.86 -81.59 110.94
N GLY A 430 43.82 -80.36 110.39
CA GLY A 430 44.67 -79.23 110.80
C GLY A 430 44.23 -77.85 110.28
N LEU A 431 43.36 -77.17 111.05
CA LEU A 431 43.20 -75.72 111.34
C LEU A 431 43.29 -74.58 110.28
N SER A 432 42.26 -73.71 110.37
CA SER A 432 42.20 -72.24 110.19
C SER A 432 42.13 -71.63 108.78
N GLN A 433 41.04 -70.97 108.36
CA GLN A 433 40.39 -69.68 108.73
C GLN A 433 40.80 -68.54 107.77
N ALA A 434 39.83 -68.02 106.99
CA ALA A 434 39.44 -66.60 106.85
C ALA A 434 38.90 -66.21 105.45
N ASP A 435 37.65 -65.75 105.47
CA ASP A 435 36.84 -64.97 104.50
C ASP A 435 37.43 -63.56 104.18
N PRO A 436 36.77 -62.63 103.44
CA PRO A 436 35.93 -62.67 102.21
C PRO A 436 36.26 -61.47 101.24
N SER A 437 35.48 -61.27 100.16
CA SER A 437 34.77 -59.98 99.82
C SER A 437 34.73 -59.50 98.33
N LEU A 438 33.49 -59.28 97.86
CA LEU A 438 32.92 -58.15 97.06
C LEU A 438 33.00 -58.06 95.50
N ASP A 439 31.81 -58.21 94.87
CA ASP A 439 31.29 -57.53 93.64
C ASP A 439 31.34 -55.96 93.78
N PRO A 440 31.01 -55.03 92.81
CA PRO A 440 30.11 -55.12 91.63
C PRO A 440 30.37 -54.17 90.38
N THR A 441 29.53 -54.31 89.32
CA THR A 441 28.95 -53.29 88.37
C THR A 441 29.81 -52.24 87.60
N SER A 442 29.86 -52.25 86.24
CA SER A 442 28.98 -51.55 85.24
C SER A 442 29.60 -50.23 84.67
N PRO A 443 29.00 -49.48 83.70
CA PRO A 443 29.21 -49.53 82.24
C PRO A 443 29.69 -48.18 81.61
N ALA A 444 29.65 -48.08 80.27
CA ALA A 444 29.57 -46.87 79.43
C ALA A 444 30.88 -46.12 79.07
N VAL A 445 31.37 -46.38 77.85
CA VAL A 445 32.25 -45.46 77.09
C VAL A 445 31.80 -45.45 75.62
N GLU A 446 30.68 -44.78 75.34
CA GLU A 446 30.42 -44.19 74.02
C GLU A 446 30.68 -42.68 74.17
N ASN A 447 31.89 -42.25 73.78
CA ASN A 447 32.30 -40.87 73.39
C ASN A 447 33.82 -40.62 73.54
N LEU A 448 34.68 -41.62 73.30
CA LEU A 448 36.14 -41.45 73.40
C LEU A 448 36.86 -41.31 72.02
N ALA A 449 36.14 -41.26 70.91
CA ALA A 449 36.77 -41.19 69.57
C ALA A 449 37.07 -39.75 69.08
N ALA A 450 36.53 -38.72 69.73
CA ALA A 450 36.72 -37.32 69.29
C ALA A 450 37.88 -36.56 69.99
N GLU A 451 38.36 -37.05 71.14
CA GLU A 451 39.36 -36.32 71.94
C GLU A 451 40.81 -36.75 71.72
N ILE A 452 41.08 -37.85 71.00
CA ILE A 452 42.45 -38.35 70.75
C ILE A 452 42.90 -38.07 69.30
N LEU A 453 42.79 -36.82 68.84
CA LEU A 453 43.48 -36.38 67.62
C LEU A 453 44.54 -35.34 68.02
N PRO A 454 45.84 -35.65 67.90
CA PRO A 454 46.94 -34.71 68.12
C PRO A 454 46.67 -33.34 67.49
N ALA A 455 47.02 -32.25 68.19
CA ALA A 455 46.73 -30.87 67.75
C ALA A 455 47.27 -30.56 66.34
N GLU A 456 48.39 -31.17 65.97
CA GLU A 456 49.01 -31.09 64.65
C GLU A 456 48.11 -31.67 63.53
N LEU A 457 47.35 -32.73 63.81
CA LEU A 457 46.39 -33.32 62.86
C LEU A 457 45.11 -32.48 62.72
N ARG A 458 44.73 -31.74 63.76
CA ARG A 458 43.60 -30.79 63.67
C ARG A 458 43.97 -29.56 62.85
N GLU A 459 45.20 -29.05 62.99
CA GLU A 459 45.70 -27.93 62.17
C GLU A 459 45.87 -28.31 60.70
N THR A 460 46.40 -29.48 60.39
CA THR A 460 46.50 -29.94 58.99
C THR A 460 45.13 -30.16 58.38
N LEU A 461 44.17 -30.70 59.12
CA LEU A 461 42.79 -30.86 58.66
C LEU A 461 42.10 -29.51 58.39
N LEU A 462 42.31 -28.50 59.23
CA LEU A 462 41.83 -27.14 58.99
C LEU A 462 42.49 -26.48 57.77
N ARG A 463 43.80 -26.64 57.57
CA ARG A 463 44.50 -26.13 56.38
C ARG A 463 43.99 -26.81 55.10
N LEU A 464 43.83 -28.13 55.12
CA LEU A 464 43.26 -28.90 54.01
C LEU A 464 41.81 -28.53 53.74
N GLN A 465 41.02 -28.20 54.76
CA GLN A 465 39.65 -27.70 54.58
C GLN A 465 39.62 -26.31 53.93
N LEU A 466 40.52 -25.40 54.29
CA LEU A 466 40.62 -24.08 53.67
C LEU A 466 41.14 -24.18 52.23
N GLU A 467 42.11 -25.07 51.99
CA GLU A 467 42.63 -25.36 50.65
C GLU A 467 41.56 -26.00 49.76
N ASN A 468 40.80 -26.97 50.26
CA ASN A 468 39.65 -27.54 49.54
C ASN A 468 38.60 -26.46 49.22
N LYS A 469 38.27 -25.58 50.17
CA LYS A 469 37.35 -24.46 49.89
C LYS A 469 37.88 -23.55 48.78
N ARG A 470 39.18 -23.23 48.77
CA ARG A 470 39.81 -22.43 47.71
C ARG A 470 39.78 -23.15 46.36
N LEU A 471 40.09 -24.45 46.35
CA LEU A 471 40.05 -25.27 45.14
C LEU A 471 38.63 -25.38 44.57
N CYS A 472 37.61 -25.57 45.41
CA CYS A 472 36.21 -25.56 44.97
C CYS A 472 35.79 -24.23 44.35
N GLN A 473 36.22 -23.10 44.93
CA GLN A 473 35.93 -21.77 44.37
C GLN A 473 36.64 -21.54 43.03
N GLN A 474 37.89 -22.01 42.91
CA GLN A 474 38.65 -21.94 41.66
C GLN A 474 38.02 -22.83 40.58
N GLU A 475 37.63 -24.05 40.92
CA GLU A 475 36.96 -24.98 40.01
C GLU A 475 35.59 -24.44 39.54
N ALA A 476 34.85 -23.75 40.41
CA ALA A 476 33.62 -23.06 40.04
C ALA A 476 33.88 -21.91 39.04
N ALA A 477 34.87 -21.06 39.30
CA ALA A 477 35.24 -19.98 38.39
C ALA A 477 35.77 -20.48 37.04
N ASP A 478 36.51 -21.60 37.03
CA ASP A 478 36.99 -22.22 35.79
C ASP A 478 35.85 -22.90 35.02
N ARG A 479 34.83 -23.46 35.70
CA ARG A 479 33.59 -23.94 35.06
C ARG A 479 32.83 -22.80 34.39
N GLU A 480 32.67 -21.66 35.07
CA GLU A 480 32.01 -20.48 34.50
C GLU A 480 32.73 -19.97 33.24
N ARG A 481 34.08 -19.87 33.28
CA ARG A 481 34.89 -19.50 32.10
C ARG A 481 34.76 -20.51 30.96
N GLN A 482 34.69 -21.80 31.27
CA GLN A 482 34.47 -22.84 30.26
C GLN A 482 33.10 -22.69 29.60
N GLU A 483 32.05 -22.39 30.36
CA GLU A 483 30.72 -22.13 29.81
C GLU A 483 30.69 -20.87 28.95
N GLU A 484 31.35 -19.78 29.35
CA GLU A 484 31.47 -18.56 28.55
C GLU A 484 32.20 -18.82 27.21
N LEU A 485 33.32 -19.55 27.25
CA LEU A 485 34.04 -19.94 26.04
C LEU A 485 33.20 -20.86 25.14
N GLN A 486 32.41 -21.76 25.72
CA GLN A 486 31.47 -22.60 24.96
C GLN A 486 30.40 -21.74 24.27
N ARG A 487 29.81 -20.76 24.97
CA ARG A 487 28.83 -19.83 24.37
C ARG A 487 29.44 -19.05 23.19
N HIS A 488 30.64 -18.50 23.36
CA HIS A 488 31.33 -17.81 22.26
C HIS A 488 31.66 -18.72 21.09
N LEU A 489 32.05 -19.97 21.34
CA LEU A 489 32.31 -20.95 20.29
C LEU A 489 31.02 -21.32 19.54
N GLU A 490 29.89 -21.45 20.25
CA GLU A 490 28.58 -21.65 19.63
C GLU A 490 28.14 -20.44 18.78
N GLU A 491 28.32 -19.22 19.28
CA GLU A 491 28.02 -17.98 18.55
C GLU A 491 28.86 -17.85 17.28
N ALA A 492 30.17 -18.08 17.39
CA ALA A 492 31.09 -18.08 16.25
C ALA A 492 30.71 -19.16 15.23
N ASN A 493 30.33 -20.36 15.69
CA ASN A 493 29.85 -21.41 14.81
C ASN A 493 28.54 -21.00 14.13
N ARG A 494 27.56 -20.44 14.84
CA ARG A 494 26.30 -19.96 14.24
C ARG A 494 26.57 -18.91 13.15
N ALA A 495 27.48 -17.96 13.41
CA ALA A 495 27.89 -16.97 12.44
C ALA A 495 28.56 -17.62 11.21
N ARG A 496 29.46 -18.59 11.42
CA ARG A 496 30.12 -19.34 10.34
C ARG A 496 29.12 -20.07 9.45
N HIS A 497 28.18 -20.81 10.05
CA HIS A 497 27.12 -21.49 9.29
C HIS A 497 26.25 -20.48 8.52
N GLY A 498 25.94 -19.32 9.10
CA GLY A 498 25.26 -18.23 8.40
C GLY A 498 26.01 -17.80 7.14
N LEU A 499 27.31 -17.53 7.25
CA LEU A 499 28.15 -17.15 6.11
C LEU A 499 28.28 -18.28 5.07
N GLU A 500 28.43 -19.54 5.50
CA GLU A 500 28.49 -20.70 4.60
C GLU A 500 27.19 -20.85 3.79
N THR A 501 26.02 -20.66 4.42
CA THR A 501 24.73 -20.73 3.72
C THR A 501 24.57 -19.60 2.71
N GLN A 502 24.98 -18.37 3.06
CA GLN A 502 24.98 -17.24 2.14
C GLN A 502 25.94 -17.47 0.96
N HIS A 503 27.15 -17.98 1.22
CA HIS A 503 28.10 -18.32 0.17
C HIS A 503 27.52 -19.37 -0.78
N ARG A 504 26.87 -20.41 -0.27
CA ARG A 504 26.21 -21.43 -1.09
C ARG A 504 25.10 -20.83 -1.97
N LEU A 505 24.27 -19.95 -1.42
CA LEU A 505 23.20 -19.28 -2.16
C LEU A 505 23.77 -18.40 -3.28
N ASN A 506 24.79 -17.60 -2.97
CA ASN A 506 25.48 -16.76 -3.95
C ASN A 506 26.12 -17.61 -5.06
N GLN A 507 26.70 -18.76 -4.72
CA GLN A 507 27.28 -19.67 -5.70
C GLN A 507 26.21 -20.30 -6.62
N GLN A 508 25.03 -20.60 -6.09
CA GLN A 508 23.88 -21.05 -6.89
C GLN A 508 23.41 -19.95 -7.85
N GLN A 509 23.22 -18.72 -7.36
CA GLN A 509 22.84 -17.57 -8.20
C GLN A 509 23.86 -17.30 -9.31
N LEU A 510 25.16 -17.38 -8.99
CA LEU A 510 26.22 -17.25 -9.99
C LEU A 510 26.17 -18.37 -11.04
N SER A 511 25.84 -19.60 -10.65
CA SER A 511 25.68 -20.71 -11.61
C SER A 511 24.46 -20.54 -12.51
N GLU A 512 23.34 -20.04 -11.97
CA GLU A 512 22.12 -19.75 -12.73
C GLU A 512 22.34 -18.61 -13.72
N LEU A 513 23.01 -17.54 -13.30
CA LEU A 513 23.36 -16.43 -14.19
C LEU A 513 24.33 -16.87 -15.29
N ARG A 514 25.30 -17.75 -14.98
CA ARG A 514 26.20 -18.32 -16.00
C ARG A 514 25.43 -19.16 -17.02
N ALA A 515 24.51 -20.02 -16.58
CA ALA A 515 23.68 -20.82 -17.47
C ALA A 515 22.80 -19.93 -18.38
N GLN A 516 22.20 -18.87 -17.83
CA GLN A 516 21.43 -17.90 -18.62
C GLN A 516 22.29 -17.19 -19.68
N VAL A 517 23.52 -16.82 -19.34
CA VAL A 517 24.47 -16.23 -20.30
C VAL A 517 24.86 -17.23 -21.39
N GLU A 518 25.11 -18.50 -21.04
CA GLU A 518 25.42 -19.56 -22.01
C GLU A 518 24.23 -19.84 -22.96
N ASP A 519 23.00 -19.85 -22.45
CA ASP A 519 21.79 -20.04 -23.25
C ASP A 519 21.55 -18.87 -24.21
N LEU A 520 21.77 -17.63 -23.74
CA LEU A 520 21.71 -16.44 -24.58
C LEU A 520 22.81 -16.44 -25.66
N GLN A 521 24.01 -16.90 -25.33
CA GLN A 521 25.10 -17.05 -26.29
C GLN A 521 24.78 -18.10 -27.36
N LYS A 522 24.22 -19.26 -26.98
CA LYS A 522 23.77 -20.29 -27.93
C LYS A 522 22.64 -19.79 -28.84
N ALA A 523 21.64 -19.12 -28.27
CA ALA A 523 20.55 -18.53 -29.05
C ALA A 523 21.05 -17.49 -30.07
N LEU A 524 22.06 -16.69 -29.70
CA LEU A 524 22.70 -15.73 -30.60
C LEU A 524 23.49 -16.42 -31.72
N GLN A 525 24.13 -17.55 -31.42
CA GLN A 525 24.95 -18.30 -32.37
C GLN A 525 24.10 -19.11 -33.37
N GLU A 526 22.94 -19.62 -32.93
CA GLU A 526 21.94 -20.30 -33.78
C GLU A 526 21.22 -19.34 -34.73
N GLN A 527 21.09 -18.05 -34.37
CA GLN A 527 20.52 -17.01 -35.24
C GLN A 527 21.49 -16.45 -36.30
N GLY A 528 22.77 -16.86 -36.28
CA GLY A 528 23.79 -16.41 -37.24
C GLY A 528 23.64 -16.90 -38.69
N GLY A 529 22.63 -17.70 -39.02
CA GLY A 529 22.45 -18.32 -40.34
C GLY A 529 21.47 -17.63 -41.31
N LYS A 530 20.79 -16.55 -40.91
CA LYS A 530 19.75 -15.90 -41.75
C LYS A 530 20.09 -14.43 -42.00
N THR A 531 20.61 -14.16 -43.20
CA THR A 531 21.21 -12.89 -43.59
C THR A 531 20.25 -11.70 -43.72
N GLU A 532 18.93 -11.90 -43.65
CA GLU A 532 17.94 -10.80 -43.67
C GLU A 532 17.55 -10.32 -42.26
N ASP A 533 17.66 -11.17 -41.23
CA ASP A 533 17.45 -10.80 -39.83
C ASP A 533 18.66 -10.04 -39.25
N SER A 534 19.82 -10.09 -39.91
CA SER A 534 21.07 -9.47 -39.42
C SER A 534 20.99 -7.95 -39.32
N THR A 535 20.28 -7.27 -40.20
CA THR A 535 20.13 -5.81 -40.16
C THR A 535 19.15 -5.37 -39.07
N LEU A 536 18.07 -6.12 -38.88
CA LEU A 536 17.05 -5.87 -37.87
C LEU A 536 17.56 -6.23 -36.46
N LEU A 537 18.36 -7.29 -36.33
CA LEU A 537 19.08 -7.62 -35.11
C LEU A 537 20.19 -6.61 -34.81
N LYS A 538 20.96 -6.15 -35.80
CA LYS A 538 21.98 -5.10 -35.58
C LYS A 538 21.34 -3.82 -35.06
N ARG A 539 20.21 -3.42 -35.64
CA ARG A 539 19.47 -2.24 -35.20
C ARG A 539 18.89 -2.42 -33.78
N LYS A 540 18.35 -3.61 -33.46
CA LYS A 540 17.90 -3.93 -32.09
C LYS A 540 19.07 -3.99 -31.11
N LEU A 541 20.23 -4.49 -31.53
CA LEU A 541 21.43 -4.55 -30.71
C LEU A 541 21.98 -3.14 -30.45
N GLU A 542 21.98 -2.25 -31.44
CA GLU A 542 22.30 -0.83 -31.29
C GLU A 542 21.31 -0.14 -30.33
N GLU A 543 20.01 -0.37 -30.49
CA GLU A 543 18.98 0.15 -29.56
C GLU A 543 19.15 -0.41 -28.14
N HIS A 544 19.55 -1.68 -27.97
CA HIS A 544 19.82 -2.27 -26.65
C HIS A 544 21.12 -1.78 -26.03
N LEU A 545 22.17 -1.56 -26.83
CA LEU A 545 23.43 -0.95 -26.39
C LEU A 545 23.22 0.50 -25.97
N GLN A 546 22.37 1.24 -26.70
CA GLN A 546 22.03 2.62 -26.37
C GLN A 546 21.21 2.69 -25.08
N LYS A 547 20.23 1.80 -24.90
CA LYS A 547 19.49 1.66 -23.63
C LYS A 547 20.36 1.21 -22.46
N LEU A 548 21.34 0.34 -22.70
CA LEU A 548 22.31 -0.07 -21.69
C LEU A 548 23.19 1.12 -21.28
N HIS A 549 23.65 1.91 -22.25
CA HIS A 549 24.46 3.10 -21.99
C HIS A 549 23.66 4.18 -21.26
N GLU A 550 22.39 4.39 -21.61
CA GLU A 550 21.46 5.26 -20.90
C GLU A 550 21.23 4.79 -19.46
N ALA A 551 21.03 3.49 -19.25
CA ALA A 551 20.87 2.90 -17.92
C ALA A 551 22.16 3.00 -17.08
N GLU A 552 23.33 2.85 -17.69
CA GLU A 552 24.63 3.06 -17.03
C GLU A 552 24.80 4.54 -16.64
N LEU A 553 24.43 5.49 -17.50
CA LEU A 553 24.47 6.92 -17.21
C LEU A 553 23.48 7.29 -16.08
N GLU A 554 22.28 6.70 -16.08
CA GLU A 554 21.31 6.87 -15.00
C GLU A 554 21.79 6.24 -13.69
N LEU A 555 22.41 5.07 -13.73
CA LEU A 555 23.02 4.44 -12.56
C LEU A 555 24.18 5.28 -12.03
N GLN A 556 24.98 5.88 -12.90
CA GLN A 556 26.08 6.76 -12.52
C GLN A 556 25.56 8.05 -11.88
N ARG A 557 24.54 8.69 -12.46
CA ARG A 557 23.84 9.83 -11.84
C ARG A 557 23.19 9.48 -10.51
N LYS A 558 22.60 8.29 -10.38
CA LYS A 558 22.03 7.81 -9.11
C LYS A 558 23.11 7.52 -8.08
N ARG A 559 24.29 7.03 -8.48
CA ARG A 559 25.45 6.85 -7.60
C ARG A 559 25.99 8.20 -7.12
N GLU A 560 26.18 9.15 -8.03
CA GLU A 560 26.58 10.53 -7.71
C GLU A 560 25.56 11.20 -6.79
N TYR A 561 24.26 11.03 -7.04
CA TYR A 561 23.20 11.54 -6.18
C TYR A 561 23.13 10.85 -4.81
N ILE A 562 23.40 9.54 -4.74
CA ILE A 562 23.53 8.82 -3.47
C ILE A 562 24.76 9.33 -2.71
N GLU A 563 25.86 9.60 -3.38
CA GLU A 563 27.08 10.17 -2.80
C GLU A 563 26.89 11.63 -2.34
N GLU A 564 26.03 12.41 -3.02
CA GLU A 564 25.60 13.75 -2.59
C GLU A 564 24.58 13.73 -1.45
N LEU A 565 23.72 12.70 -1.39
CA LEU A 565 22.71 12.51 -0.34
C LEU A 565 23.26 11.80 0.91
N GLU A 566 24.33 11.03 0.76
CA GLU A 566 25.12 10.55 1.89
C GLU A 566 25.77 11.80 2.51
N PRO A 567 25.34 12.24 3.71
CA PRO A 567 26.05 13.31 4.39
C PRO A 567 27.50 12.86 4.55
N PRO A 568 28.53 13.75 4.47
CA PRO A 568 29.91 13.35 4.68
C PRO A 568 30.03 12.77 6.09
N ALA A 569 29.91 11.44 6.18
CA ALA A 569 29.71 10.72 7.41
C ALA A 569 31.03 10.46 8.13
N ASP A 570 32.10 11.20 7.81
CA ASP A 570 33.44 10.84 8.28
C ASP A 570 34.20 11.99 8.95
N SER A 571 33.59 13.17 9.14
CA SER A 571 34.27 14.28 9.84
C SER A 571 33.65 14.61 11.20
N ASN A 572 32.35 14.93 11.25
CA ASN A 572 31.73 15.42 12.48
C ASN A 572 31.31 14.28 13.42
N THR A 573 30.75 13.20 12.87
CA THR A 573 30.43 11.97 13.60
C THR A 573 31.70 11.25 14.06
N ALA A 574 32.70 11.13 13.20
CA ALA A 574 34.01 10.56 13.53
C ALA A 574 34.72 11.37 14.63
N ARG A 575 34.78 12.71 14.51
CA ARG A 575 35.31 13.58 15.59
C ARG A 575 34.54 13.42 16.89
N ARG A 576 33.21 13.32 16.82
CA ARG A 576 32.39 13.15 18.03
C ARG A 576 32.66 11.81 18.71
N ILE A 577 32.87 10.76 17.93
CA ILE A 577 33.25 9.44 18.45
C ILE A 577 34.65 9.50 19.07
N GLU A 578 35.63 10.13 18.41
CA GLU A 578 36.98 10.32 18.96
C GLU A 578 36.97 11.15 20.26
N GLU A 579 36.20 12.24 20.32
CA GLU A 579 36.01 13.06 21.52
C GLU A 579 35.40 12.24 22.67
N LEU A 580 34.38 11.43 22.38
CA LEU A 580 33.74 10.56 23.36
C LEU A 580 34.67 9.44 23.83
N GLN A 581 35.45 8.84 22.93
CA GLN A 581 36.45 7.84 23.27
C GLN A 581 37.57 8.43 24.14
N HIS A 582 38.06 9.62 23.83
CA HIS A 582 39.06 10.31 24.65
C HIS A 582 38.48 10.69 26.02
N SER A 583 37.23 11.14 26.08
CA SER A 583 36.55 11.41 27.36
C SER A 583 36.37 10.14 28.19
N LEU A 584 36.06 9.00 27.57
CA LEU A 584 35.92 7.71 28.23
C LEU A 584 37.27 7.26 28.83
N GLN A 585 38.33 7.28 28.01
CA GLN A 585 39.69 6.93 28.45
C GLN A 585 40.18 7.81 29.61
N LYS A 586 39.86 9.11 29.58
CA LYS A 586 40.17 10.02 30.69
C LYS A 586 39.43 9.61 31.97
N LYS A 587 38.14 9.27 31.88
CA LYS A 587 37.37 8.81 33.04
C LYS A 587 37.86 7.46 33.58
N ASP A 588 38.29 6.55 32.71
CA ASP A 588 38.89 5.28 33.13
C ASP A 588 40.22 5.50 33.84
N ALA A 589 41.05 6.45 33.37
CA ALA A 589 42.28 6.83 34.06
C ALA A 589 42.02 7.47 35.43
N ASP A 590 41.01 8.35 35.53
CA ASP A 590 40.60 8.97 36.79
C ASP A 590 40.03 7.93 37.78
N LEU A 591 39.24 6.96 37.29
CA LEU A 591 38.74 5.84 38.09
C LEU A 591 39.88 4.99 38.63
N ARG A 592 40.85 4.60 37.79
CA ARG A 592 42.04 3.85 38.24
C ARG A 592 42.86 4.65 39.26
N ALA A 593 43.03 5.95 39.05
CA ALA A 593 43.73 6.80 40.01
C ALA A 593 42.98 6.90 41.35
N MET A 594 41.64 6.92 41.33
CA MET A 594 40.81 6.86 42.53
C MET A 594 40.92 5.50 43.22
N GLU A 595 40.85 4.40 42.48
CA GLU A 595 41.05 3.04 42.99
C GLU A 595 42.42 2.91 43.67
N ASP A 596 43.49 3.41 43.07
CA ASP A 596 44.83 3.41 43.66
C ASP A 596 44.90 4.27 44.93
N ARG A 597 44.20 5.41 44.98
CA ARG A 597 44.10 6.23 46.20
C ARG A 597 43.34 5.49 47.30
N TYR A 598 42.21 4.86 46.97
CA TYR A 598 41.47 4.03 47.92
C TYR A 598 42.31 2.86 48.41
N ARG A 599 43.05 2.20 47.52
CA ARG A 599 43.98 1.12 47.87
C ARG A 599 45.03 1.60 48.86
N ARG A 600 45.65 2.77 48.61
CA ARG A 600 46.60 3.40 49.54
C ARG A 600 45.95 3.77 50.88
N TYR A 601 44.71 4.26 50.90
CA TYR A 601 44.00 4.53 52.16
C TYR A 601 43.72 3.26 52.95
N VAL A 602 43.30 2.18 52.27
CA VAL A 602 43.07 0.88 52.88
C VAL A 602 44.39 0.28 53.39
N ASP A 603 45.48 0.40 52.64
CA ASP A 603 46.80 -0.07 53.06
C ASP A 603 47.33 0.75 54.24
N ARG A 604 47.11 2.07 54.25
CA ARG A 604 47.45 2.93 55.38
C ARG A 604 46.59 2.62 56.61
N ALA A 605 45.30 2.33 56.43
CA ALA A 605 44.42 1.87 57.51
C ALA A 605 44.86 0.51 58.05
N ARG A 606 45.27 -0.43 57.18
CA ARG A 606 45.89 -1.70 57.57
C ARG A 606 47.18 -1.48 58.36
N MET A 607 48.06 -0.59 57.91
CA MET A 607 49.31 -0.28 58.60
C MET A 607 49.06 0.42 59.95
N VAL A 608 48.04 1.30 60.02
CA VAL A 608 47.59 1.93 61.28
C VAL A 608 47.01 0.89 62.23
N MET A 609 46.18 -0.05 61.76
CA MET A 609 45.75 -1.20 62.56
C MET A 609 46.94 -2.03 63.06
N GLN A 610 47.93 -2.28 62.21
CA GLN A 610 49.16 -3.01 62.57
C GLN A 610 50.05 -2.29 63.58
N THR A 611 49.95 -0.95 63.67
CA THR A 611 50.74 -0.10 64.58
C THR A 611 49.97 0.30 65.84
N LEU A 612 48.64 0.28 65.79
CA LEU A 612 47.73 0.42 66.93
C LEU A 612 47.46 -0.92 67.63
N GLU A 613 47.74 -2.05 66.99
CA GLU A 613 47.95 -3.31 67.70
C GLU A 613 49.10 -3.10 68.69
N PRO A 614 48.83 -3.15 70.01
CA PRO A 614 49.89 -2.99 71.00
C PRO A 614 50.90 -4.11 70.77
N LYS A 615 52.18 -3.74 70.60
CA LYS A 615 53.34 -4.66 70.52
C LYS A 615 53.19 -5.83 71.49
N GLN A 616 52.56 -6.92 71.06
CA GLN A 616 52.64 -8.20 71.73
C GLN A 616 53.94 -8.85 71.27
N ARG A 617 54.82 -8.92 72.26
CA ARG A 617 56.12 -9.56 72.33
C ARG A 617 56.06 -11.07 71.97
N PRO A 618 57.24 -11.70 71.77
CA PRO A 618 57.40 -13.06 71.23
C PRO A 618 56.78 -14.16 72.11
N PRO A 619 56.70 -15.43 71.62
CA PRO A 619 55.80 -16.44 72.14
C PRO A 619 56.33 -17.00 73.47
N GLY A 620 55.46 -17.09 74.47
CA GLY A 620 55.75 -17.72 75.75
C GLY A 620 55.69 -16.74 76.93
N GLY A 621 54.67 -16.91 77.78
CA GLY A 621 54.55 -16.23 79.06
C GLY A 621 53.15 -15.68 79.31
N ALA A 622 52.31 -16.42 80.04
CA ALA A 622 51.06 -15.89 80.58
C ALA A 622 51.35 -14.72 81.56
N PRO A 623 50.46 -13.72 81.68
CA PRO A 623 50.69 -12.52 82.50
C PRO A 623 51.02 -12.85 83.96
N PRO A 624 51.88 -12.07 84.64
CA PRO A 624 52.26 -12.31 86.04
C PRO A 624 51.06 -12.27 87.00
N GLU A 625 49.99 -11.55 86.66
CA GLU A 625 48.73 -11.55 87.41
C GLU A 625 47.97 -12.88 87.26
N LEU A 626 47.98 -13.47 86.06
CA LEU A 626 47.39 -14.79 85.80
C LEU A 626 48.24 -15.93 86.39
N HIS A 627 49.56 -15.78 86.45
CA HIS A 627 50.44 -16.68 87.19
C HIS A 627 50.23 -16.55 88.70
N SER A 628 50.15 -15.33 89.23
CA SER A 628 49.85 -15.06 90.65
C SER A 628 48.49 -15.66 91.04
N LEU A 629 47.45 -15.44 90.24
CA LEU A 629 46.12 -16.01 90.46
C LEU A 629 46.12 -17.54 90.34
N ARG A 630 46.86 -18.13 89.39
CA ARG A 630 47.02 -19.60 89.31
C ARG A 630 47.78 -20.18 90.50
N THR A 631 48.80 -19.49 91.00
CA THR A 631 49.57 -19.92 92.17
C THR A 631 48.72 -19.80 93.43
N GLN A 632 47.95 -18.72 93.60
CA GLN A 632 46.98 -18.56 94.68
C GLN A 632 45.86 -19.61 94.62
N LEU A 633 45.37 -19.96 93.43
CA LEU A 633 44.38 -21.01 93.26
C LEU A 633 44.95 -22.38 93.65
N ARG A 634 46.18 -22.69 93.21
CA ARG A 634 46.89 -23.93 93.58
C ARG A 634 47.20 -24.01 95.07
N GLU A 635 47.57 -22.91 95.71
CA GLU A 635 47.78 -22.85 97.16
C GLU A 635 46.46 -23.04 97.93
N ARG A 636 45.35 -22.50 97.43
CA ARG A 636 44.01 -22.76 97.99
C ARG A 636 43.61 -24.22 97.80
N ASP A 637 43.85 -24.81 96.64
CA ASP A 637 43.55 -26.22 96.37
C ASP A 637 44.41 -27.17 97.23
N VAL A 638 45.67 -26.83 97.49
CA VAL A 638 46.54 -27.59 98.41
C VAL A 638 46.07 -27.43 99.87
N ARG A 639 45.58 -26.25 100.27
CA ARG A 639 44.95 -26.04 101.59
C ARG A 639 43.63 -26.79 101.73
N ILE A 640 42.81 -26.82 100.68
CA ILE A 640 41.57 -27.59 100.64
C ILE A 640 41.90 -29.07 100.79
N ARG A 641 42.87 -29.60 100.03
CA ARG A 641 43.33 -30.99 100.17
C ARG A 641 43.93 -31.29 101.54
N HIS A 642 44.67 -30.36 102.16
CA HIS A 642 45.19 -30.55 103.52
C HIS A 642 44.08 -30.54 104.58
N LEU A 643 43.04 -29.72 104.41
CA LEU A 643 41.87 -29.71 105.29
C LEU A 643 41.01 -30.96 105.09
N GLU A 644 40.85 -31.43 103.85
CA GLU A 644 40.16 -32.69 103.52
C GLU A 644 40.90 -33.92 104.07
N VAL A 645 42.24 -33.92 104.05
CA VAL A 645 43.08 -34.96 104.67
C VAL A 645 43.10 -34.86 106.21
N SER A 646 42.90 -33.68 106.78
CA SER A 646 42.84 -33.48 108.25
C SER A 646 41.46 -33.77 108.85
N VAL A 647 40.40 -33.80 108.03
CA VAL A 647 39.01 -34.09 108.47
C VAL A 647 38.66 -35.60 108.35
N LEU A 648 39.53 -36.41 107.74
CA LEU A 648 39.39 -37.88 107.62
C LEU A 648 40.25 -38.68 108.62
N ILE A 649 40.55 -38.13 109.80
CA ILE A 649 41.03 -38.91 110.95
C ILE A 649 39.92 -38.99 112.01
N PRO A 650 39.18 -40.11 112.10
CA PRO A 650 38.33 -40.37 113.25
C PRO A 650 39.19 -40.71 114.47
N SER A 651 39.09 -39.87 115.49
CA SER A 651 39.51 -40.19 116.85
C SER A 651 38.36 -40.94 117.55
N HIS A 652 38.65 -42.13 118.06
CA HIS A 652 38.14 -42.76 119.29
C HIS A 652 38.66 -44.21 119.31
N CYS A 653 39.19 -44.78 120.39
CA CYS A 653 39.12 -44.40 121.79
C CYS A 653 40.19 -45.16 122.59
N SER A 654 40.62 -44.53 123.68
CA SER A 654 41.03 -45.16 124.93
C SER A 654 40.24 -46.45 125.28
N GLN A 655 40.90 -47.57 125.58
CA GLN A 655 41.16 -48.07 126.96
C GLN A 655 41.45 -49.60 127.08
N HIS A 656 42.53 -49.89 127.85
CA HIS A 656 42.81 -51.07 128.70
C HIS A 656 43.08 -52.45 128.03
N ILE A 657 44.06 -53.28 128.47
CA ILE A 657 44.12 -54.02 129.76
C ILE A 657 45.53 -54.68 130.01
N THR A 658 46.14 -54.39 131.18
CA THR A 658 46.94 -55.19 132.16
C THR A 658 48.14 -56.12 131.86
N SER A 659 49.13 -56.06 132.79
CA SER A 659 49.98 -57.13 133.39
C SER A 659 51.01 -57.83 132.49
N SER A 660 52.29 -57.96 132.85
CA SER A 660 52.94 -58.22 134.14
C SER A 660 54.39 -57.74 134.14
#